data_AF-A0A841IID3-F1
#
_entry.id   AF-A0A841IID3-F1
#
_cell.length_a   1.000
_cell.length_b   1.000
_cell.length_c   1.000
_cell.angle_alpha   90.00
_cell.angle_beta   90.00
_cell.angle_gamma   90.00
#
_symmetry.space_group_name_H-M   'P 1'
#
loop_
_entity.id
_entity.type
_entity.pdbx_description
1 polymer ?
#
loop_
_entity_poly.entity_id
_entity_poly.type
_entity_poly.pdbx_seq_one_letter_code
_entity_poly.pdbx_strand_id
1 'polypeptide(L)'
;MLTRLLASSVIVAVCSITATAWLSVQRTSESISVRRGETLAVDTRIHGTLVGYAASHPGWAGVEDTVRELADETGRRIALTTENRVPIADSAQGEQELPRRTSAVVDPLAVDLTLAPDAQGRIDPRAVGPFSLPDEERSRLLSVAESGAACLDGVYGLTAEVEVRPSGRPVVTGARVGSAQWSDCGLDALDEPTDTEREALEELAETTASCLPGDGQGVRFGIDGATGVPAALAAPSEPPADEARAPADPVPPSDTDEGGAGPEAPPPEGEVLPVPAQDMLPSPGQDPPSAEDTESPEPEGWWLPPTQEPTAVPPPSEAAPLPESADLDPAVADCVDAGRRAQLEPYVAPAALLFIDDPSEGAESVLSLSGEGLLRIGGMVLLVLVPTVLVSVAVSARLVRPVRALTDAVQRTHRGRGPARVDVSDSGEIGRLATAFNAMSEHLERLEEQRRGMISDISHELRTPLSNLRGWLEAAQDGVAELDPERVRMLLGEARLLQEVIDDLRDLALADAGELRLSLELVSVDELVEQAVSGRALRAGESGLELVADTAPVELRADRTRLLQAVGNLLDNALRHTAAPGKITVRARREDDEAVVEVEDTGSGIAEDDLPHVFDRFWRAEKSRSRRTGGSGLGLAIVRDLAGLHGGGVSVSSVLGEGTVFTLRLPLAGPPNRGTPAAEAGARSAPP
;
A
#
# COMPACT_ATOMS: atom_id res chain seq x y z
N MET A 1 -15.22 4.10 13.94
CA MET A 1 -13.87 4.73 13.90
C MET A 1 -13.02 4.30 15.10
N LEU A 2 -13.34 4.68 16.34
CA LEU A 2 -12.60 4.24 17.55
C LEU A 2 -12.36 2.72 17.62
N THR A 3 -13.38 1.91 17.29
CA THR A 3 -13.27 0.44 17.15
C THR A 3 -12.31 -0.01 16.04
N ARG A 4 -12.26 0.70 14.90
CA ARG A 4 -11.33 0.42 13.80
C ARG A 4 -9.89 0.81 14.16
N LEU A 5 -9.68 1.92 14.88
CA LEU A 5 -8.35 2.34 15.34
C LEU A 5 -7.76 1.37 16.37
N LEU A 6 -8.56 0.93 17.34
CA LEU A 6 -8.18 -0.11 18.29
C LEU A 6 -7.85 -1.42 17.56
N ALA A 7 -8.72 -1.86 16.63
CA ALA A 7 -8.47 -3.06 15.82
C ALA A 7 -7.17 -2.94 15.01
N SER A 8 -6.90 -1.80 14.35
CA SER A 8 -5.63 -1.61 13.63
C SER A 8 -4.41 -1.61 14.55
N SER A 9 -4.48 -1.00 15.75
CA SER A 9 -3.36 -1.06 16.70
C SER A 9 -3.11 -2.47 17.23
N VAL A 10 -4.17 -3.27 17.44
CA VAL A 10 -4.05 -4.68 17.84
C VAL A 10 -3.50 -5.53 16.70
N ILE A 11 -3.97 -5.33 15.46
CA ILE A 11 -3.46 -6.04 14.28
C ILE A 11 -1.97 -5.73 14.07
N VAL A 12 -1.56 -4.46 14.12
CA VAL A 12 -0.14 -4.06 13.98
C VAL A 12 0.72 -4.66 15.11
N ALA A 13 0.24 -4.66 16.35
CA ALA A 13 0.94 -5.30 17.47
C ALA A 13 1.06 -6.83 17.28
N VAL A 14 -0.02 -7.51 16.88
CA VAL A 14 -0.01 -8.95 16.60
C VAL A 14 0.94 -9.28 15.45
N CYS A 15 0.88 -8.56 14.32
CA CYS A 15 1.79 -8.75 13.19
C CYS A 15 3.25 -8.48 13.55
N SER A 16 3.53 -7.48 14.40
CA SER A 16 4.89 -7.22 14.89
C SER A 16 5.39 -8.34 15.81
N ILE A 17 4.54 -8.85 16.70
CA ILE A 17 4.88 -9.98 17.60
C ILE A 17 5.08 -11.27 16.79
N THR A 18 4.21 -11.60 15.82
CA THR A 18 4.39 -12.79 14.99
C THR A 18 5.60 -12.69 14.06
N ALA A 19 5.87 -11.53 13.46
CA ALA A 19 7.08 -11.31 12.66
C ALA A 19 8.35 -11.43 13.51
N THR A 20 8.35 -10.90 14.74
CA THR A 20 9.50 -10.99 15.65
C THR A 20 9.73 -12.43 16.13
N ALA A 21 8.66 -13.16 16.46
CA ALA A 21 8.74 -14.57 16.82
C ALA A 21 9.23 -15.42 15.64
N TRP A 22 8.69 -15.20 14.44
CA TRP A 22 9.10 -15.89 13.21
C TRP A 22 10.57 -15.62 12.88
N LEU A 23 11.02 -14.37 12.90
CA LEU A 23 12.43 -14.00 12.70
C LEU A 23 13.36 -14.63 13.76
N SER A 24 12.90 -14.78 15.00
CA SER A 24 13.66 -15.46 16.05
C SER A 24 13.81 -16.95 15.76
N VAL A 25 12.73 -17.62 15.33
CA VAL A 25 12.75 -19.04 14.94
C VAL A 25 13.63 -19.26 13.71
N GLN A 26 13.45 -18.44 12.67
CA GLN A 26 14.20 -18.50 11.40
C GLN A 26 15.72 -18.47 11.66
N ARG A 27 16.19 -17.51 12.47
CA ARG A 27 17.61 -17.35 12.83
C ARG A 27 18.16 -18.52 13.65
N THR A 28 17.36 -19.14 14.52
CA THR A 28 17.80 -20.37 15.19
C THR A 28 17.93 -21.54 14.22
N SER A 29 16.95 -21.74 13.32
CA SER A 29 16.99 -22.83 12.33
C SER A 29 18.18 -22.73 11.36
N GLU A 30 18.50 -21.51 10.91
CA GLU A 30 19.64 -21.25 10.01
C GLU A 30 20.99 -21.61 10.67
N SER A 31 21.11 -21.46 12.00
CA SER A 31 22.30 -21.91 12.75
C SER A 31 22.38 -23.42 12.98
N ILE A 32 21.28 -24.15 12.77
CA ILE A 32 21.17 -25.60 12.97
C ILE A 32 21.42 -26.36 11.65
N SER A 33 20.94 -25.84 10.52
CA SER A 33 21.18 -26.46 9.20
C SER A 33 22.66 -26.52 8.83
N VAL A 34 23.42 -25.45 9.09
CA VAL A 34 24.87 -25.42 8.84
C VAL A 34 25.61 -26.51 9.63
N ARG A 35 25.36 -26.62 10.94
CA ARG A 35 25.99 -27.65 11.79
C ARG A 35 25.58 -29.07 11.40
N ARG A 36 24.32 -29.28 11.00
CA ARG A 36 23.88 -30.59 10.49
C ARG A 36 24.62 -31.01 9.22
N GLY A 37 25.00 -30.06 8.36
CA GLY A 37 25.87 -30.35 7.21
C GLY A 37 27.27 -30.81 7.62
N GLU A 38 27.85 -30.16 8.64
CA GLU A 38 29.18 -30.53 9.17
C GLU A 38 29.16 -31.91 9.85
N THR A 39 28.18 -32.21 10.72
CA THR A 39 28.07 -33.53 11.37
C THR A 39 27.90 -34.65 10.35
N LEU A 40 27.01 -34.48 9.36
CA LEU A 40 26.71 -35.54 8.38
C LEU A 40 27.93 -35.90 7.52
N ALA A 41 28.71 -34.90 7.10
CA ALA A 41 29.95 -35.13 6.35
C ALA A 41 31.01 -35.90 7.17
N VAL A 42 31.03 -35.70 8.49
CA VAL A 42 31.90 -36.46 9.41
C VAL A 42 31.39 -37.90 9.58
N ASP A 43 30.08 -38.12 9.76
CA ASP A 43 29.49 -39.46 9.88
C ASP A 43 29.74 -40.29 8.60
N THR A 44 29.52 -39.70 7.41
CA THR A 44 29.81 -40.35 6.12
C THR A 44 31.29 -40.73 5.97
N ARG A 45 32.24 -39.89 6.42
CA ARG A 45 33.67 -40.24 6.42
C ARG A 45 33.94 -41.43 7.33
N ILE A 46 33.47 -41.40 8.58
CA ILE A 46 33.70 -42.48 9.55
C ILE A 46 33.15 -43.81 9.02
N HIS A 47 31.92 -43.79 8.49
CA HIS A 47 31.28 -44.97 7.91
C HIS A 47 32.03 -45.49 6.68
N GLY A 48 32.31 -44.65 5.68
CA GLY A 48 32.97 -45.05 4.43
C GLY A 48 34.40 -45.57 4.59
N THR A 49 35.14 -45.10 5.62
CA THR A 49 36.44 -45.65 6.00
C THR A 49 36.31 -47.02 6.68
N LEU A 50 35.37 -47.20 7.60
CA LEU A 50 35.18 -48.47 8.30
C LEU A 50 34.58 -49.57 7.39
N VAL A 51 33.69 -49.22 6.45
CA VAL A 51 33.26 -50.12 5.37
C VAL A 51 34.45 -50.51 4.49
N GLY A 52 35.36 -49.58 4.20
CA GLY A 52 36.58 -49.85 3.43
C GLY A 52 37.55 -50.79 4.13
N TYR A 53 37.69 -50.67 5.45
CA TYR A 53 38.44 -51.62 6.26
C TYR A 53 37.80 -53.02 6.17
N ALA A 54 36.48 -53.10 6.38
CA ALA A 54 35.74 -54.35 6.31
C ALA A 54 35.83 -55.04 4.94
N ALA A 55 35.78 -54.27 3.86
CA ALA A 55 35.86 -54.77 2.49
C ALA A 55 37.24 -55.32 2.11
N SER A 56 38.30 -54.95 2.84
CA SER A 56 39.70 -55.27 2.52
C SER A 56 40.37 -56.25 3.49
N HIS A 57 39.69 -56.66 4.56
CA HIS A 57 40.21 -57.57 5.59
C HIS A 57 39.16 -58.65 5.92
N PRO A 58 39.52 -59.94 6.06
CA PRO A 58 38.59 -61.04 6.40
C PRO A 58 38.14 -61.04 7.87
N GLY A 59 38.09 -59.87 8.51
CA GLY A 59 37.86 -59.71 9.94
C GLY A 59 38.41 -58.39 10.47
N TRP A 60 38.00 -58.06 11.70
CA TRP A 60 38.25 -56.75 12.31
C TRP A 60 39.58 -56.60 13.05
N ALA A 61 40.50 -57.55 12.92
CA ALA A 61 41.74 -57.58 13.71
C ALA A 61 42.73 -56.49 13.27
N GLY A 62 42.92 -55.46 14.09
CA GLY A 62 43.75 -54.29 13.78
C GLY A 62 42.95 -53.01 13.49
N VAL A 63 41.61 -53.08 13.47
CA VAL A 63 40.76 -51.89 13.27
C VAL A 63 40.84 -50.91 14.46
N GLU A 64 41.37 -51.36 15.60
CA GLU A 64 41.55 -50.55 16.82
C GLU A 64 42.41 -49.30 16.59
N ASP A 65 43.35 -49.34 15.64
CA ASP A 65 44.18 -48.20 15.28
C ASP A 65 43.44 -47.24 14.33
N THR A 66 42.71 -47.76 13.33
CA THR A 66 41.84 -46.96 12.45
C THR A 66 40.72 -46.27 13.21
N VAL A 67 40.08 -46.94 14.18
CA VAL A 67 39.05 -46.37 15.06
C VAL A 67 39.62 -45.24 15.93
N ARG A 68 40.88 -45.34 16.34
CA ARG A 68 41.56 -44.31 17.14
C ARG A 68 41.97 -43.11 16.30
N GLU A 69 42.54 -43.35 15.12
CA GLU A 69 42.88 -42.29 14.15
C GLU A 69 41.64 -41.50 13.73
N LEU A 70 40.53 -42.17 13.39
CA LEU A 70 39.25 -41.51 13.10
C LEU A 70 38.70 -40.73 14.31
N ALA A 71 38.88 -41.22 15.53
CA ALA A 71 38.42 -40.53 16.74
C ALA A 71 39.27 -39.28 17.05
N ASP A 72 40.59 -39.36 16.85
CA ASP A 72 41.52 -38.24 17.00
C ASP A 72 41.34 -37.19 15.88
N GLU A 73 41.08 -37.60 14.62
CA GLU A 73 40.74 -36.67 13.52
C GLU A 73 39.41 -35.93 13.76
N THR A 74 38.37 -36.66 14.16
CA THR A 74 36.99 -36.14 14.22
C THR A 74 36.60 -35.58 15.57
N GLY A 75 37.38 -35.83 16.61
CA GLY A 75 37.11 -35.42 18.00
C GLY A 75 35.92 -36.13 18.64
N ARG A 76 35.47 -37.26 18.08
CA ARG A 76 34.27 -38.01 18.52
C ARG A 76 34.66 -39.42 18.96
N ARG A 77 34.02 -39.93 20.02
CA ARG A 77 34.14 -41.35 20.39
C ARG A 77 33.48 -42.18 19.30
N ILE A 78 34.26 -43.03 18.67
CA ILE A 78 33.83 -44.10 17.77
C ILE A 78 33.99 -45.43 18.52
N ALA A 79 32.95 -46.26 18.47
CA ALA A 79 32.97 -47.63 18.96
C ALA A 79 32.29 -48.58 17.96
N LEU A 80 32.86 -49.76 17.81
CA LEU A 80 32.44 -50.79 16.87
C LEU A 80 32.17 -52.09 17.62
N THR A 81 31.04 -52.75 17.36
CA THR A 81 30.66 -54.00 18.03
C THR A 81 30.14 -55.04 17.06
N THR A 82 30.11 -56.30 17.46
CA THR A 82 29.29 -57.32 16.79
C THR A 82 27.79 -56.99 16.91
N GLU A 83 26.93 -57.66 16.14
CA GLU A 83 25.46 -57.57 16.29
C GLU A 83 24.99 -57.81 17.75
N ASN A 84 25.66 -58.74 18.44
CA ASN A 84 25.40 -59.08 19.84
C ASN A 84 25.96 -58.06 20.85
N ARG A 85 26.39 -56.88 20.38
CA ARG A 85 27.00 -55.78 21.16
C ARG A 85 28.25 -56.16 21.95
N VAL A 86 28.98 -57.18 21.49
CA VAL A 86 30.33 -57.49 22.01
C VAL A 86 31.30 -56.49 21.35
N PRO A 87 32.09 -55.72 22.12
CA PRO A 87 33.00 -54.73 21.54
C PRO A 87 34.07 -55.39 20.68
N ILE A 88 34.32 -54.76 19.54
CA ILE A 88 35.39 -55.09 18.59
C ILE A 88 36.52 -54.07 18.79
N ALA A 89 36.18 -52.78 18.74
CA ALA A 89 37.08 -51.67 18.99
C ALA A 89 36.32 -50.51 19.65
N ASP A 90 36.97 -49.76 20.54
CA ASP A 90 36.45 -48.52 21.12
C ASP A 90 37.61 -47.53 21.27
N SER A 91 37.34 -46.26 20.94
CA SER A 91 38.28 -45.16 21.11
C SER A 91 38.31 -44.61 22.54
N ALA A 92 37.27 -44.87 23.34
CA ALA A 92 37.23 -44.46 24.74
C ALA A 92 38.17 -45.28 25.63
N GLN A 93 38.83 -44.60 26.58
CA GLN A 93 39.65 -45.26 27.58
C GLN A 93 38.79 -45.69 28.79
N GLY A 94 38.56 -47.00 28.91
CA GLY A 94 37.88 -47.64 30.04
C GLY A 94 36.45 -48.14 29.74
N GLU A 95 35.86 -48.86 30.68
CA GLU A 95 34.50 -49.42 30.57
C GLU A 95 33.44 -48.30 30.63
N GLN A 96 33.10 -47.73 29.47
CA GLN A 96 32.02 -46.75 29.31
C GLN A 96 30.83 -47.38 28.57
N GLU A 97 29.63 -47.29 29.15
CA GLU A 97 28.40 -47.86 28.58
C GLU A 97 28.17 -47.34 27.14
N LEU A 98 27.80 -48.24 26.22
CA LEU A 98 27.56 -47.90 24.82
C LEU A 98 26.23 -47.16 24.64
N PRO A 99 26.10 -46.26 23.65
CA PRO A 99 24.83 -45.62 23.33
C PRO A 99 23.71 -46.63 23.07
N ARG A 100 22.48 -46.27 23.43
CA ARG A 100 21.34 -47.19 23.31
C ARG A 100 20.95 -47.47 21.85
N ARG A 101 21.14 -46.47 20.98
CA ARG A 101 20.96 -46.53 19.53
C ARG A 101 22.30 -46.79 18.85
N THR A 102 22.28 -47.59 17.80
CA THR A 102 23.35 -47.71 16.81
C THR A 102 23.31 -46.50 15.87
N SER A 103 24.46 -45.94 15.51
CA SER A 103 24.55 -44.84 14.54
C SER A 103 24.40 -45.35 13.11
N ALA A 104 25.05 -46.47 12.78
CA ALA A 104 24.93 -47.14 11.48
C ALA A 104 25.27 -48.65 11.61
N VAL A 105 25.07 -49.40 10.52
CA VAL A 105 25.64 -50.74 10.33
C VAL A 105 26.79 -50.62 9.33
N VAL A 106 27.90 -51.28 9.61
CA VAL A 106 29.07 -51.37 8.73
C VAL A 106 29.13 -52.79 8.19
N ASP A 107 28.71 -52.94 6.95
CA ASP A 107 28.62 -54.20 6.21
C ASP A 107 29.10 -53.94 4.76
N PRO A 108 30.21 -54.55 4.30
CA PRO A 108 30.73 -54.35 2.95
C PRO A 108 29.95 -55.11 1.87
N LEU A 109 29.04 -56.02 2.25
CA LEU A 109 28.19 -56.82 1.35
C LEU A 109 26.75 -56.29 1.26
N ALA A 110 26.36 -55.40 2.17
CA ALA A 110 25.04 -54.75 2.19
C ALA A 110 25.13 -53.25 2.54
N VAL A 111 25.95 -52.51 1.81
CA VAL A 111 26.22 -51.07 2.00
C VAL A 111 24.92 -50.23 1.94
N ASP A 112 24.79 -49.26 2.83
CA ASP A 112 23.68 -48.31 2.86
C ASP A 112 23.89 -47.20 1.81
N LEU A 113 23.10 -47.25 0.73
CA LEU A 113 23.13 -46.29 -0.37
C LEU A 113 22.73 -44.85 0.04
N THR A 114 22.16 -44.65 1.23
CA THR A 114 21.90 -43.29 1.77
C THR A 114 23.15 -42.64 2.35
N LEU A 115 24.18 -43.43 2.70
CA LEU A 115 25.48 -42.98 3.17
C LEU A 115 26.58 -43.07 2.09
N ALA A 116 26.39 -43.92 1.08
CA ALA A 116 27.31 -44.10 -0.05
C ALA A 116 26.58 -43.91 -1.41
N PRO A 117 26.27 -42.67 -1.83
CA PRO A 117 25.48 -42.40 -3.04
C PRO A 117 26.21 -42.75 -4.35
N ASP A 118 27.54 -42.84 -4.34
CA ASP A 118 28.36 -43.19 -5.50
C ASP A 118 28.49 -44.72 -5.70
N ALA A 119 27.90 -45.53 -4.82
CA ALA A 119 27.94 -46.99 -4.89
C ALA A 119 27.00 -47.53 -5.98
N GLN A 120 27.57 -48.14 -7.02
CA GLN A 120 26.85 -48.71 -8.17
C GLN A 120 26.09 -50.02 -7.85
N GLY A 121 26.18 -50.50 -6.61
CA GLY A 121 25.53 -51.71 -6.12
C GLY A 121 25.63 -51.83 -4.60
N ARG A 122 25.03 -52.87 -4.03
CA ARG A 122 24.96 -53.07 -2.56
C ARG A 122 26.22 -53.67 -1.94
N ILE A 123 27.22 -54.03 -2.74
CA ILE A 123 28.51 -54.58 -2.31
C ILE A 123 29.58 -53.51 -2.59
N ASP A 124 30.43 -53.22 -1.61
CA ASP A 124 31.51 -52.24 -1.74
C ASP A 124 32.51 -52.67 -2.84
N PRO A 125 32.94 -51.80 -3.76
CA PRO A 125 33.84 -52.16 -4.85
C PRO A 125 35.26 -52.58 -4.39
N ARG A 126 35.59 -52.42 -3.11
CA ARG A 126 36.84 -52.92 -2.49
C ARG A 126 36.72 -54.37 -2.02
N ALA A 127 35.51 -54.92 -1.93
CA ALA A 127 35.25 -56.32 -1.54
C ALA A 127 35.46 -57.26 -2.74
N VAL A 128 36.74 -57.55 -3.02
CA VAL A 128 37.16 -58.27 -4.25
C VAL A 128 37.38 -59.77 -4.05
N GLY A 129 37.69 -60.22 -2.83
CA GLY A 129 37.88 -61.62 -2.48
C GLY A 129 38.77 -62.40 -3.47
N PRO A 130 38.28 -63.49 -4.09
CA PRO A 130 39.09 -64.33 -4.97
C PRO A 130 39.43 -63.66 -6.32
N PHE A 131 38.79 -62.54 -6.67
CA PHE A 131 39.12 -61.76 -7.87
C PHE A 131 40.34 -60.82 -7.69
N SER A 132 41.09 -60.94 -6.59
CA SER A 132 42.31 -60.17 -6.34
C SER A 132 43.49 -60.71 -7.17
N LEU A 133 43.82 -60.03 -8.28
CA LEU A 133 44.87 -60.45 -9.20
C LEU A 133 46.28 -60.50 -8.59
N PRO A 134 47.08 -61.55 -8.85
CA PRO A 134 48.49 -61.61 -8.49
C PRO A 134 49.33 -60.64 -9.34
N ASP A 135 50.50 -60.25 -8.83
CA ASP A 135 51.39 -59.26 -9.45
C ASP A 135 51.75 -59.55 -10.92
N GLU A 136 51.91 -60.82 -11.29
CA GLU A 136 52.27 -61.23 -12.65
C GLU A 136 51.11 -61.03 -13.65
N GLU A 137 49.90 -61.44 -13.30
CA GLU A 137 48.70 -61.22 -14.12
C GLU A 137 48.35 -59.73 -14.21
N ARG A 138 48.39 -59.02 -13.08
CA ARG A 138 48.20 -57.56 -13.03
C ARG A 138 49.19 -56.82 -13.92
N SER A 139 50.48 -57.14 -13.84
CA SER A 139 51.51 -56.49 -14.66
C SER A 139 51.34 -56.76 -16.15
N ARG A 140 50.88 -57.98 -16.50
CA ARG A 140 50.58 -58.37 -17.88
C ARG A 140 49.39 -57.58 -18.45
N LEU A 141 48.27 -57.51 -17.70
CA LEU A 141 47.11 -56.72 -18.13
C LEU A 141 47.42 -55.22 -18.18
N LEU A 142 48.23 -54.70 -17.26
CA LEU A 142 48.60 -53.28 -17.23
C LEU A 142 49.38 -52.91 -18.49
N SER A 143 50.33 -53.76 -18.91
CA SER A 143 51.05 -53.58 -20.18
C SER A 143 50.14 -53.62 -21.42
N VAL A 144 48.99 -54.32 -21.37
CA VAL A 144 47.98 -54.32 -22.43
C VAL A 144 47.19 -53.01 -22.39
N ALA A 145 46.67 -52.63 -21.23
CA ALA A 145 45.88 -51.41 -21.04
C ALA A 145 46.66 -50.13 -21.42
N GLU A 146 47.91 -49.99 -20.97
CA GLU A 146 48.80 -48.87 -21.34
C GLU A 146 49.07 -48.83 -22.86
N SER A 147 49.29 -49.99 -23.49
CA SER A 147 49.54 -50.07 -24.94
C SER A 147 48.30 -49.73 -25.76
N GLY A 148 47.12 -50.21 -25.34
CA GLY A 148 45.84 -49.93 -26.01
C GLY A 148 45.38 -48.49 -25.81
N ALA A 149 45.56 -47.90 -24.62
CA ALA A 149 45.30 -46.48 -24.38
C ALA A 149 46.19 -45.58 -25.24
N ALA A 150 47.49 -45.90 -25.35
CA ALA A 150 48.41 -45.20 -26.25
C ALA A 150 48.06 -45.37 -27.74
N CYS A 151 47.45 -46.51 -28.12
CA CYS A 151 46.89 -46.72 -29.46
C CYS A 151 45.64 -45.86 -29.71
N LEU A 152 44.70 -45.80 -28.76
CA LEU A 152 43.49 -44.99 -28.88
C LEU A 152 43.80 -43.50 -29.04
N ASP A 153 44.70 -42.95 -28.24
CA ASP A 153 45.13 -41.54 -28.36
C ASP A 153 45.94 -41.32 -29.65
N GLY A 154 46.92 -42.18 -29.95
CA GLY A 154 47.85 -42.01 -31.07
C GLY A 154 47.32 -42.33 -32.47
N VAL A 155 46.33 -43.24 -32.60
CA VAL A 155 45.74 -43.69 -33.87
C VAL A 155 44.38 -43.04 -34.11
N TYR A 156 43.54 -42.96 -33.08
CA TYR A 156 42.16 -42.49 -33.19
C TYR A 156 41.92 -41.08 -32.62
N GLY A 157 42.89 -40.49 -31.91
CA GLY A 157 42.72 -39.20 -31.22
C GLY A 157 41.74 -39.29 -30.04
N LEU A 158 41.53 -40.50 -29.49
CA LEU A 158 40.65 -40.77 -28.37
C LEU A 158 41.48 -40.86 -27.09
N THR A 159 41.59 -39.75 -26.37
CA THR A 159 42.29 -39.73 -25.08
C THR A 159 41.61 -40.69 -24.10
N ALA A 160 42.41 -41.63 -23.60
CA ALA A 160 42.01 -42.69 -22.69
C ALA A 160 42.99 -42.76 -21.51
N GLU A 161 42.46 -42.98 -20.31
CA GLU A 161 43.20 -43.12 -19.06
C GLU A 161 43.13 -44.57 -18.57
N VAL A 162 44.17 -45.02 -17.85
CA VAL A 162 44.23 -46.38 -17.29
C VAL A 162 44.04 -46.29 -15.77
N GLU A 163 42.94 -46.84 -15.27
CA GLU A 163 42.63 -46.91 -13.84
C GLU A 163 42.86 -48.35 -13.33
N VAL A 164 43.60 -48.52 -12.24
CA VAL A 164 43.74 -49.83 -11.58
C VAL A 164 42.65 -49.97 -10.51
N ARG A 165 41.72 -50.89 -10.73
CA ARG A 165 40.59 -51.18 -9.82
C ARG A 165 41.08 -51.88 -8.55
N PRO A 166 40.29 -51.91 -7.46
CA PRO A 166 40.68 -52.57 -6.21
C PRO A 166 41.05 -54.05 -6.33
N SER A 167 40.58 -54.74 -7.38
CA SER A 167 40.93 -56.13 -7.73
C SER A 167 42.35 -56.27 -8.29
N GLY A 168 43.04 -55.16 -8.55
CA GLY A 168 44.28 -55.13 -9.30
C GLY A 168 44.08 -55.16 -10.82
N ARG A 169 42.85 -55.34 -11.33
CA ARG A 169 42.57 -55.29 -12.77
C ARG A 169 42.66 -53.85 -13.28
N PRO A 170 43.45 -53.57 -14.33
CA PRO A 170 43.42 -52.29 -15.02
C PRO A 170 42.21 -52.21 -15.97
N VAL A 171 41.55 -51.07 -16.01
CA VAL A 171 40.49 -50.73 -16.97
C VAL A 171 40.90 -49.48 -17.76
N VAL A 172 40.40 -49.36 -18.99
CA VAL A 172 40.68 -48.22 -19.87
C VAL A 172 39.42 -47.35 -19.95
N THR A 173 39.48 -46.14 -19.38
CA THR A 173 38.35 -45.21 -19.34
C THR A 173 38.58 -44.04 -20.31
N GLY A 174 37.52 -43.53 -20.93
CA GLY A 174 37.66 -42.47 -21.94
C GLY A 174 36.37 -42.13 -22.68
N ALA A 175 36.48 -41.22 -23.65
CA ALA A 175 35.33 -40.69 -24.38
C ALA A 175 34.78 -41.65 -25.45
N ARG A 176 33.90 -42.59 -25.04
CA ARG A 176 33.13 -43.50 -25.90
C ARG A 176 33.96 -44.18 -27.00
N VAL A 177 34.87 -45.05 -26.59
CA VAL A 177 35.54 -45.99 -27.49
C VAL A 177 34.48 -46.95 -28.07
N GLY A 178 34.46 -47.13 -29.39
CA GLY A 178 33.62 -48.13 -30.05
C GLY A 178 34.29 -49.50 -30.10
N SER A 179 33.49 -50.57 -30.20
CA SER A 179 33.97 -51.96 -30.25
C SER A 179 34.97 -52.22 -31.39
N ALA A 180 34.87 -51.51 -32.51
CA ALA A 180 35.85 -51.58 -33.60
C ALA A 180 37.22 -51.01 -33.21
N GLN A 181 37.27 -49.85 -32.53
CA GLN A 181 38.51 -49.22 -32.07
C GLN A 181 39.13 -49.99 -30.89
N TRP A 182 38.31 -50.59 -30.04
CA TRP A 182 38.73 -51.44 -28.93
C TRP A 182 39.52 -52.65 -29.46
N SER A 183 38.95 -53.39 -30.41
CA SER A 183 39.58 -54.56 -31.02
C SER A 183 40.81 -54.23 -31.87
N ASP A 184 40.78 -53.16 -32.68
CA ASP A 184 41.95 -52.75 -33.50
C ASP A 184 43.16 -52.33 -32.64
N CYS A 185 42.91 -51.73 -31.47
CA CYS A 185 43.94 -51.45 -30.46
C CYS A 185 44.28 -52.63 -29.54
N GLY A 186 43.73 -53.83 -29.80
CA GLY A 186 44.06 -55.07 -29.07
C GLY A 186 43.52 -55.14 -27.64
N LEU A 187 42.51 -54.32 -27.30
CA LEU A 187 41.94 -54.25 -25.95
C LEU A 187 41.00 -55.42 -25.62
N ASP A 188 40.62 -56.25 -26.60
CA ASP A 188 39.87 -57.50 -26.39
C ASP A 188 40.53 -58.42 -25.32
N ALA A 189 41.85 -58.35 -25.17
CA ALA A 189 42.61 -59.06 -24.14
C ALA A 189 42.37 -58.53 -22.69
N LEU A 190 41.60 -57.45 -22.53
CA LEU A 190 41.05 -56.99 -21.25
C LEU A 190 39.61 -57.47 -20.99
N ASP A 191 38.95 -58.12 -21.96
CA ASP A 191 37.66 -58.79 -21.77
C ASP A 191 37.82 -60.30 -21.47
N GLU A 192 39.00 -60.86 -21.73
CA GLU A 192 39.33 -62.23 -21.31
C GLU A 192 39.60 -62.31 -19.78
N PRO A 193 39.04 -63.31 -19.07
CA PRO A 193 39.34 -63.55 -17.66
C PRO A 193 40.72 -64.23 -17.49
N THR A 194 41.49 -63.77 -16.51
CA THR A 194 42.78 -64.38 -16.15
C THR A 194 42.61 -65.78 -15.56
N ASP A 195 43.70 -66.48 -15.24
CA ASP A 195 43.59 -67.83 -14.66
C ASP A 195 43.02 -67.74 -13.22
N THR A 196 43.43 -66.73 -12.45
CA THR A 196 42.85 -66.41 -11.12
C THR A 196 41.36 -66.09 -11.21
N GLU A 197 40.97 -65.20 -12.13
CA GLU A 197 39.55 -64.82 -12.28
C GLU A 197 38.70 -65.98 -12.77
N ARG A 198 39.22 -66.89 -13.59
CA ARG A 198 38.46 -68.04 -14.08
C ARG A 198 38.12 -69.03 -12.97
N GLU A 199 39.05 -69.30 -12.06
CA GLU A 199 38.79 -70.11 -10.85
C GLU A 199 37.72 -69.43 -9.97
N ALA A 200 37.78 -68.10 -9.81
CA ALA A 200 36.77 -67.32 -9.10
C ALA A 200 35.38 -67.28 -9.79
N LEU A 201 35.33 -67.25 -11.13
CA LEU A 201 34.07 -67.32 -11.90
C LEU A 201 33.45 -68.72 -11.84
N GLU A 202 34.26 -69.78 -11.79
CA GLU A 202 33.80 -71.17 -11.62
C GLU A 202 33.23 -71.41 -10.20
N GLU A 203 33.87 -70.89 -9.15
CA GLU A 203 33.34 -70.90 -7.77
C GLU A 203 32.02 -70.12 -7.64
N LEU A 204 31.91 -68.96 -8.30
CA LEU A 204 30.67 -68.17 -8.34
C LEU A 204 29.54 -68.94 -9.07
N ALA A 205 29.88 -69.66 -10.14
CA ALA A 205 28.93 -70.51 -10.86
C ALA A 205 28.43 -71.69 -10.01
N GLU A 206 29.31 -72.38 -9.28
CA GLU A 206 28.89 -73.45 -8.36
C GLU A 206 28.01 -72.92 -7.22
N THR A 207 28.39 -71.77 -6.64
CA THR A 207 27.64 -71.12 -5.55
C THR A 207 26.23 -70.71 -5.99
N THR A 208 26.10 -70.07 -7.17
CA THR A 208 24.81 -69.60 -7.70
C THR A 208 23.94 -70.72 -8.27
N ALA A 209 24.53 -71.83 -8.74
CA ALA A 209 23.77 -72.98 -9.24
C ALA A 209 22.76 -73.55 -8.22
N SER A 210 22.95 -73.30 -6.93
CA SER A 210 22.03 -73.70 -5.86
C SER A 210 20.68 -72.96 -5.84
N CYS A 211 20.58 -71.77 -6.44
CA CYS A 211 19.37 -70.94 -6.45
C CYS A 211 18.77 -70.63 -7.84
N LEU A 212 19.45 -71.02 -8.93
CA LEU A 212 18.95 -70.78 -10.29
C LEU A 212 17.75 -71.69 -10.64
N PRO A 213 16.69 -71.17 -11.31
CA PRO A 213 15.50 -71.94 -11.64
C PRO A 213 15.69 -72.84 -12.88
N GLY A 214 15.70 -74.16 -12.68
CA GLY A 214 15.81 -75.18 -13.74
C GLY A 214 17.16 -75.90 -13.74
N ASP A 215 17.42 -76.74 -14.76
CA ASP A 215 18.66 -77.53 -14.88
C ASP A 215 19.89 -76.70 -15.35
N GLY A 216 20.17 -75.60 -14.65
CA GLY A 216 21.44 -74.85 -14.63
C GLY A 216 21.93 -74.16 -15.92
N GLN A 217 21.30 -74.40 -17.06
CA GLN A 217 21.83 -73.99 -18.37
C GLN A 217 21.28 -72.63 -18.84
N GLY A 218 22.06 -71.56 -18.62
CA GLY A 218 21.78 -70.26 -19.22
C GLY A 218 22.78 -69.17 -18.86
N VAL A 219 23.01 -68.96 -17.57
CA VAL A 219 23.94 -67.92 -17.08
C VAL A 219 25.38 -68.38 -17.26
N ARG A 220 26.19 -67.60 -17.96
CA ARG A 220 27.65 -67.69 -17.92
C ARG A 220 28.18 -66.49 -17.16
N PHE A 221 29.26 -66.65 -16.39
CA PHE A 221 29.94 -65.52 -15.77
C PHE A 221 31.20 -65.18 -16.55
N GLY A 222 31.50 -63.89 -16.65
CA GLY A 222 32.72 -63.34 -17.25
C GLY A 222 33.16 -62.09 -16.50
N ILE A 223 34.24 -61.46 -16.96
CA ILE A 223 34.62 -60.12 -16.52
C ILE A 223 34.27 -59.15 -17.63
N ASP A 224 33.64 -58.03 -17.29
CA ASP A 224 33.50 -56.89 -18.21
C ASP A 224 34.82 -56.10 -18.21
N GLY A 225 35.49 -55.98 -19.36
CA GLY A 225 36.77 -55.26 -19.49
C GLY A 225 36.68 -53.75 -19.32
N ALA A 226 35.49 -53.16 -19.42
CA ALA A 226 35.26 -51.73 -19.23
C ALA A 226 35.06 -51.35 -17.74
N THR A 227 34.35 -52.17 -16.95
CA THR A 227 34.15 -51.91 -15.51
C THR A 227 35.10 -52.68 -14.58
N GLY A 228 35.65 -53.80 -15.05
CA GLY A 228 36.52 -54.70 -14.29
C GLY A 228 35.78 -55.52 -13.23
N VAL A 229 34.48 -55.76 -13.42
CA VAL A 229 33.59 -56.43 -12.45
C VAL A 229 33.08 -57.76 -13.02
N PRO A 230 32.89 -58.82 -12.19
CA PRO A 230 32.21 -60.05 -12.61
C PRO A 230 30.76 -59.78 -13.05
N ALA A 231 30.45 -60.16 -14.29
CA ALA A 231 29.18 -59.92 -14.96
C ALA A 231 28.51 -61.23 -15.42
N ALA A 232 27.18 -61.23 -15.42
CA ALA A 232 26.38 -62.30 -16.00
C ALA A 232 26.24 -62.08 -17.52
N LEU A 233 26.89 -62.93 -18.29
CA LEU A 233 26.79 -62.98 -19.75
C LEU A 233 25.52 -63.74 -20.16
N ALA A 234 24.71 -63.12 -21.01
CA ALA A 234 23.59 -63.79 -21.65
C ALA A 234 24.03 -64.98 -22.51
N ALA A 235 23.21 -66.03 -22.56
CA ALA A 235 23.39 -67.09 -23.54
C ALA A 235 23.26 -66.51 -24.97
N PRO A 236 24.14 -66.88 -25.92
CA PRO A 236 24.05 -66.37 -27.28
C PRO A 236 22.75 -66.86 -27.93
N SER A 237 21.90 -65.92 -28.34
CA SER A 237 20.74 -66.21 -29.15
C SER A 237 21.17 -66.76 -30.51
N GLU A 238 20.58 -67.89 -30.93
CA GLU A 238 20.70 -68.32 -32.32
C GLU A 238 20.11 -67.22 -33.22
N PRO A 239 20.82 -66.75 -34.27
CA PRO A 239 20.27 -65.76 -35.17
C PRO A 239 19.03 -66.34 -35.89
N PRO A 240 17.88 -65.64 -35.93
CA PRO A 240 16.70 -66.12 -36.63
C PRO A 240 17.02 -66.30 -38.12
N ALA A 241 16.81 -67.51 -38.63
CA ALA A 241 17.28 -67.91 -39.95
C ALA A 241 16.33 -67.46 -41.09
N ASP A 242 16.28 -66.16 -41.38
CA ASP A 242 15.80 -65.65 -42.67
C ASP A 242 16.47 -64.31 -43.06
N GLU A 243 16.14 -63.79 -44.26
CA GLU A 243 16.54 -62.50 -44.84
C GLU A 243 18.03 -62.30 -45.21
N ALA A 244 18.71 -63.38 -45.61
CA ALA A 244 19.90 -63.25 -46.45
C ALA A 244 19.52 -62.84 -47.89
N ARG A 245 19.56 -61.54 -48.23
CA ARG A 245 19.42 -61.10 -49.64
C ARG A 245 20.32 -59.92 -50.06
N ALA A 246 20.98 -60.11 -51.20
CA ALA A 246 21.89 -59.16 -51.85
C ALA A 246 21.12 -58.13 -52.72
N PRO A 247 21.78 -57.12 -53.34
CA PRO A 247 21.25 -55.76 -53.48
C PRO A 247 20.16 -55.55 -54.53
N ALA A 248 19.45 -54.43 -54.39
CA ALA A 248 18.45 -53.92 -55.31
C ALA A 248 19.04 -52.93 -56.34
N ASP A 249 18.41 -52.87 -57.51
CA ASP A 249 18.56 -51.84 -58.56
C ASP A 249 17.21 -51.76 -59.33
N PRO A 250 16.89 -50.69 -60.08
CA PRO A 250 15.81 -49.81 -59.64
C PRO A 250 14.52 -49.83 -60.49
N VAL A 251 13.44 -49.31 -59.91
CA VAL A 251 12.13 -49.07 -60.58
C VAL A 251 11.59 -47.67 -60.20
N PRO A 252 11.10 -46.85 -61.15
CA PRO A 252 10.55 -45.52 -60.89
C PRO A 252 9.00 -45.49 -60.97
N PRO A 253 8.38 -44.30 -60.93
CA PRO A 253 7.88 -43.59 -59.75
C PRO A 253 6.39 -43.90 -59.43
N SER A 254 5.95 -43.52 -58.23
CA SER A 254 4.57 -43.64 -57.73
C SER A 254 3.65 -42.49 -58.15
N ASP A 255 2.34 -42.76 -58.20
CA ASP A 255 1.29 -41.79 -58.52
C ASP A 255 0.05 -42.01 -57.61
N THR A 256 -0.77 -40.97 -57.43
CA THR A 256 -2.06 -40.91 -56.69
C THR A 256 -2.12 -41.15 -55.17
N ASP A 257 -2.65 -40.15 -54.45
CA ASP A 257 -3.13 -40.20 -53.05
C ASP A 257 -4.56 -40.77 -52.93
N GLU A 258 -4.95 -41.16 -51.70
CA GLU A 258 -6.21 -41.84 -51.39
C GLU A 258 -7.45 -40.94 -51.21
N GLY A 259 -8.64 -41.56 -51.32
CA GLY A 259 -9.90 -40.98 -50.85
C GLY A 259 -11.04 -42.01 -50.80
N GLY A 260 -11.61 -42.24 -49.61
CA GLY A 260 -12.73 -43.18 -49.40
C GLY A 260 -13.42 -42.98 -48.04
N ALA A 261 -14.72 -43.25 -47.96
CA ALA A 261 -15.55 -42.95 -46.77
C ALA A 261 -16.64 -44.01 -46.50
N GLY A 262 -17.13 -44.05 -45.26
CA GLY A 262 -18.28 -44.86 -44.82
C GLY A 262 -18.98 -44.27 -43.57
N PRO A 263 -20.28 -44.53 -43.29
CA PRO A 263 -21.10 -43.68 -42.41
C PRO A 263 -21.71 -44.40 -41.17
N GLU A 264 -22.45 -43.68 -40.29
CA GLU A 264 -23.94 -43.79 -40.14
C GLU A 264 -24.56 -43.17 -38.85
N ALA A 265 -25.33 -42.06 -39.01
CA ALA A 265 -26.57 -41.66 -38.28
C ALA A 265 -26.52 -41.12 -36.79
N PRO A 266 -27.63 -40.59 -36.18
CA PRO A 266 -27.70 -39.19 -35.70
C PRO A 266 -28.45 -38.98 -34.33
N PRO A 267 -29.29 -37.92 -34.12
CA PRO A 267 -29.06 -36.52 -33.63
C PRO A 267 -29.72 -36.30 -32.21
N PRO A 268 -30.17 -35.11 -31.71
CA PRO A 268 -30.14 -33.68 -32.15
C PRO A 268 -29.61 -32.71 -31.02
N GLU A 269 -29.93 -31.42 -30.81
CA GLU A 269 -30.86 -30.41 -31.38
C GLU A 269 -30.46 -28.94 -31.03
N GLY A 270 -30.88 -27.95 -31.84
CA GLY A 270 -31.02 -26.50 -31.50
C GLY A 270 -29.77 -25.61 -31.35
N GLU A 271 -29.82 -24.27 -31.53
CA GLU A 271 -30.83 -23.37 -32.13
C GLU A 271 -30.25 -21.97 -32.51
N VAL A 272 -30.79 -21.34 -33.57
CA VAL A 272 -30.94 -19.87 -33.85
C VAL A 272 -29.75 -18.86 -33.76
N LEU A 273 -29.14 -18.55 -34.93
CA LEU A 273 -29.08 -17.23 -35.66
C LEU A 273 -28.60 -15.90 -34.91
N PRO A 274 -28.56 -14.66 -35.50
CA PRO A 274 -27.25 -14.08 -35.94
C PRO A 274 -26.99 -12.53 -35.87
N VAL A 275 -25.70 -12.09 -35.84
CA VAL A 275 -25.16 -10.85 -36.52
C VAL A 275 -25.69 -9.45 -35.97
N PRO A 276 -25.17 -8.22 -36.29
CA PRO A 276 -24.03 -7.72 -37.11
C PRO A 276 -22.97 -6.83 -36.39
N ALA A 277 -22.00 -6.31 -37.18
CA ALA A 277 -20.84 -5.46 -36.85
C ALA A 277 -21.09 -3.93 -36.78
N GLN A 278 -20.03 -3.13 -36.47
CA GLN A 278 -19.77 -1.80 -37.08
C GLN A 278 -18.36 -1.19 -36.81
N ASP A 279 -17.73 -0.71 -37.90
CA ASP A 279 -17.00 0.56 -38.14
C ASP A 279 -15.67 0.98 -37.44
N MET A 280 -15.04 2.02 -38.02
CA MET A 280 -13.62 2.40 -37.90
C MET A 280 -13.37 3.92 -37.87
N LEU A 281 -12.40 4.36 -37.04
CA LEU A 281 -11.54 5.59 -37.15
C LEU A 281 -12.22 7.00 -37.08
N PRO A 282 -11.45 8.11 -36.92
CA PRO A 282 -10.25 8.34 -36.08
C PRO A 282 -10.31 9.67 -35.26
N SER A 283 -9.23 9.99 -34.50
CA SER A 283 -8.99 11.31 -33.88
C SER A 283 -7.51 11.76 -33.98
N PRO A 284 -7.18 13.07 -34.11
CA PRO A 284 -5.80 13.57 -34.21
C PRO A 284 -5.30 14.33 -32.94
N GLY A 285 -3.97 14.45 -32.75
CA GLY A 285 -3.35 15.33 -31.74
C GLY A 285 -1.86 15.04 -31.43
N GLN A 286 -1.03 16.08 -31.30
CA GLN A 286 0.46 16.10 -31.26
C GLN A 286 0.93 17.23 -30.31
N ASP A 287 2.16 17.39 -29.80
CA ASP A 287 3.49 16.70 -29.83
C ASP A 287 4.36 17.32 -28.68
N PRO A 288 5.67 17.02 -28.44
CA PRO A 288 6.59 15.94 -28.86
C PRO A 288 7.32 15.28 -27.63
N PRO A 289 8.49 14.62 -27.79
CA PRO A 289 9.77 15.32 -27.44
C PRO A 289 11.01 14.98 -28.31
N SER A 290 12.04 15.84 -28.23
CA SER A 290 13.42 15.66 -28.77
C SER A 290 14.19 14.52 -28.06
N ALA A 291 15.13 13.75 -28.63
CA ALA A 291 16.09 13.85 -29.76
C ALA A 291 17.54 14.23 -29.37
N GLU A 292 18.50 13.91 -30.25
CA GLU A 292 19.99 13.93 -30.14
C GLU A 292 20.63 12.77 -29.34
N ASP A 293 21.72 12.07 -29.73
CA ASP A 293 22.41 11.75 -31.01
C ASP A 293 23.35 10.53 -30.73
N THR A 294 23.85 9.65 -31.61
CA THR A 294 24.63 9.69 -32.89
C THR A 294 24.85 8.20 -33.31
N GLU A 295 25.31 7.76 -34.49
CA GLU A 295 25.31 8.24 -35.89
C GLU A 295 25.64 7.01 -36.80
N SER A 296 25.23 7.02 -38.08
CA SER A 296 25.35 5.88 -39.04
C SER A 296 26.69 5.92 -39.84
N PRO A 297 26.99 5.16 -40.94
CA PRO A 297 26.10 4.60 -42.00
C PRO A 297 26.39 3.17 -42.53
N GLU A 298 25.44 2.65 -43.31
CA GLU A 298 25.62 1.54 -44.27
C GLU A 298 26.19 2.05 -45.63
N PRO A 299 26.44 1.15 -46.59
CA PRO A 299 25.85 1.41 -47.90
C PRO A 299 25.16 0.20 -48.57
N GLU A 300 24.15 0.57 -49.36
CA GLU A 300 23.22 -0.21 -50.20
C GLU A 300 23.79 -1.47 -50.89
N GLY A 301 22.99 -2.55 -50.92
CA GLY A 301 23.33 -3.82 -51.57
C GLY A 301 22.98 -3.90 -53.06
N TRP A 302 22.98 -5.12 -53.63
CA TRP A 302 22.21 -5.56 -54.82
C TRP A 302 22.11 -7.11 -54.81
N TRP A 303 21.26 -7.68 -55.69
CA TRP A 303 20.72 -9.04 -55.56
C TRP A 303 21.67 -10.20 -55.94
N LEU A 304 21.55 -11.33 -55.22
CA LEU A 304 21.95 -12.68 -55.67
C LEU A 304 20.89 -13.72 -55.24
N PRO A 305 20.72 -14.85 -55.99
CA PRO A 305 19.71 -15.88 -55.72
C PRO A 305 20.14 -16.85 -54.60
N PRO A 306 19.20 -17.63 -54.00
CA PRO A 306 19.50 -18.52 -52.89
C PRO A 306 20.45 -19.66 -53.29
N THR A 307 21.59 -19.73 -52.60
CA THR A 307 22.54 -20.84 -52.68
C THR A 307 22.14 -21.98 -51.73
N GLN A 308 22.31 -23.22 -52.19
CA GLN A 308 22.06 -24.42 -51.40
C GLN A 308 23.05 -24.54 -50.24
N GLU A 309 22.58 -24.99 -49.07
CA GLU A 309 23.46 -25.34 -47.95
C GLU A 309 24.22 -26.65 -48.23
N PRO A 310 25.45 -26.81 -47.70
CA PRO A 310 26.31 -27.94 -48.02
C PRO A 310 25.83 -29.26 -47.40
N THR A 311 26.06 -30.36 -48.10
CA THR A 311 25.69 -31.72 -47.69
C THR A 311 26.38 -32.09 -46.36
N ALA A 312 25.58 -32.46 -45.36
CA ALA A 312 26.11 -33.01 -44.12
C ALA A 312 26.80 -34.36 -44.37
N VAL A 313 27.98 -34.55 -43.75
CA VAL A 313 28.62 -35.86 -43.64
C VAL A 313 27.71 -36.74 -42.77
N PRO A 314 27.43 -38.00 -43.14
CA PRO A 314 26.63 -38.88 -42.28
C PRO A 314 27.35 -39.11 -40.93
N PRO A 315 26.60 -39.27 -39.82
CA PRO A 315 27.21 -39.66 -38.56
C PRO A 315 27.95 -41.01 -38.71
N PRO A 316 28.96 -41.29 -37.88
CA PRO A 316 29.60 -42.60 -37.87
C PRO A 316 28.56 -43.69 -37.58
N SER A 317 28.79 -44.88 -38.16
CA SER A 317 27.96 -46.07 -37.95
C SER A 317 27.65 -46.26 -36.48
N GLU A 318 26.43 -46.70 -36.17
CA GLU A 318 26.13 -47.30 -34.88
C GLU A 318 27.15 -48.42 -34.63
N ALA A 319 27.99 -48.23 -33.62
CA ALA A 319 28.71 -49.34 -33.04
C ALA A 319 27.66 -50.18 -32.29
N ALA A 320 27.67 -51.50 -32.50
CA ALA A 320 26.92 -52.38 -31.62
C ALA A 320 27.38 -52.09 -30.18
N PRO A 321 26.46 -51.87 -29.22
CA PRO A 321 26.84 -51.55 -27.85
C PRO A 321 27.74 -52.66 -27.30
N LEU A 322 28.74 -52.26 -26.51
CA LEU A 322 29.40 -53.17 -25.58
C LEU A 322 28.30 -53.86 -24.74
N PRO A 323 28.44 -55.16 -24.40
CA PRO A 323 27.34 -55.93 -23.85
C PRO A 323 26.83 -55.30 -22.54
N GLU A 324 25.68 -54.63 -22.62
CA GLU A 324 24.96 -54.17 -21.44
C GLU A 324 24.71 -55.38 -20.55
N SER A 325 24.97 -55.22 -19.24
CA SER A 325 24.74 -56.27 -18.25
C SER A 325 23.32 -56.81 -18.44
N ALA A 326 23.20 -58.10 -18.75
CA ALA A 326 21.97 -58.66 -19.31
C ALA A 326 20.73 -58.31 -18.47
N ASP A 327 19.59 -58.07 -19.13
CA ASP A 327 18.27 -57.97 -18.49
C ASP A 327 17.91 -59.31 -17.83
N LEU A 328 18.48 -59.55 -16.65
CA LEU A 328 18.20 -60.71 -15.82
C LEU A 328 16.80 -60.58 -15.24
N ASP A 329 16.08 -61.70 -15.18
CA ASP A 329 14.88 -61.78 -14.34
C ASP A 329 15.26 -61.42 -12.89
N PRO A 330 14.45 -60.62 -12.16
CA PRO A 330 14.78 -60.20 -10.80
C PRO A 330 15.12 -61.34 -9.84
N ALA A 331 14.53 -62.53 -10.00
CA ALA A 331 14.86 -63.70 -9.17
C ALA A 331 16.23 -64.30 -9.52
N VAL A 332 16.68 -64.17 -10.78
CA VAL A 332 18.04 -64.54 -11.21
C VAL A 332 19.04 -63.49 -10.71
N ALA A 333 18.70 -62.20 -10.78
CA ALA A 333 19.51 -61.12 -10.23
C ALA A 333 19.73 -61.29 -8.71
N ASP A 334 18.66 -61.50 -7.93
CA ASP A 334 18.72 -61.77 -6.49
C ASP A 334 19.57 -63.02 -6.17
N CYS A 335 19.47 -64.09 -6.97
CA CYS A 335 20.27 -65.31 -6.82
C CYS A 335 21.77 -65.06 -7.10
N VAL A 336 22.10 -64.34 -8.18
CA VAL A 336 23.49 -63.95 -8.48
C VAL A 336 24.07 -63.05 -7.38
N ASP A 337 23.30 -62.07 -6.92
CA ASP A 337 23.70 -61.13 -5.88
C ASP A 337 23.82 -61.81 -4.50
N ALA A 338 23.04 -62.86 -4.23
CA ALA A 338 23.20 -63.72 -3.05
C ALA A 338 24.46 -64.61 -3.15
N GLY A 339 24.71 -65.24 -4.29
CA GLY A 339 25.90 -66.06 -4.52
C GLY A 339 27.20 -65.25 -4.44
N ARG A 340 27.21 -64.02 -4.97
CA ARG A 340 28.36 -63.11 -4.86
C ARG A 340 28.66 -62.70 -3.42
N ARG A 341 27.63 -62.58 -2.56
CA ARG A 341 27.84 -62.36 -1.12
C ARG A 341 28.45 -63.58 -0.44
N ALA A 342 27.90 -64.77 -0.69
CA ALA A 342 28.40 -66.01 -0.09
C ALA A 342 29.86 -66.32 -0.49
N GLN A 343 30.26 -66.00 -1.73
CA GLN A 343 31.64 -66.12 -2.19
C GLN A 343 32.58 -65.09 -1.51
N LEU A 344 32.11 -63.87 -1.26
CA LEU A 344 32.93 -62.81 -0.66
C LEU A 344 32.98 -62.87 0.87
N GLU A 345 32.00 -63.49 1.53
CA GLU A 345 31.89 -63.62 3.00
C GLU A 345 33.17 -64.09 3.71
N PRO A 346 33.96 -65.08 3.19
CA PRO A 346 35.22 -65.50 3.83
C PRO A 346 36.37 -64.49 3.73
N TYR A 347 36.25 -63.48 2.86
CA TYR A 347 37.32 -62.54 2.51
C TYR A 347 37.12 -61.13 3.10
N VAL A 348 35.94 -60.85 3.66
CA VAL A 348 35.56 -59.56 4.23
C VAL A 348 35.25 -59.67 5.73
N ALA A 349 35.21 -58.54 6.44
CA ALA A 349 34.87 -58.53 7.85
C ALA A 349 33.35 -58.66 8.04
N PRO A 350 32.88 -59.47 9.01
CA PRO A 350 31.45 -59.68 9.25
C PRO A 350 30.78 -58.39 9.76
N ALA A 351 29.49 -58.23 9.43
CA ALA A 351 28.74 -57.02 9.74
C ALA A 351 28.86 -56.56 11.20
N ALA A 352 29.12 -55.27 11.38
CA ALA A 352 29.35 -54.65 12.68
C ALA A 352 28.44 -53.45 12.93
N LEU A 353 28.11 -53.21 14.19
CA LEU A 353 27.32 -52.06 14.64
C LEU A 353 28.26 -50.91 14.98
N LEU A 354 28.06 -49.77 14.33
CA LEU A 354 28.83 -48.54 14.55
C LEU A 354 28.07 -47.61 15.49
N PHE A 355 28.78 -47.15 16.52
CA PHE A 355 28.35 -46.13 17.46
C PHE A 355 29.31 -44.94 17.36
N ILE A 356 28.77 -43.74 17.20
CA ILE A 356 29.53 -42.50 17.17
C ILE A 356 28.85 -41.51 18.12
N ASP A 357 29.52 -41.12 19.20
CA ASP A 357 28.98 -40.12 20.11
C ASP A 357 28.88 -38.76 19.40
N ASP A 358 27.68 -38.19 19.36
CA ASP A 358 27.47 -36.80 18.96
C ASP A 358 27.48 -35.91 20.23
N PRO A 359 28.44 -34.98 20.39
CA PRO A 359 28.51 -34.10 21.55
C PRO A 359 27.30 -33.17 21.71
N SER A 360 26.39 -33.12 20.72
CA SER A 360 25.14 -32.36 20.75
C SER A 360 23.90 -33.15 21.21
N GLU A 361 23.89 -34.50 21.24
CA GLU A 361 22.74 -35.24 21.82
C GLU A 361 22.60 -34.96 23.33
N GLY A 362 23.70 -34.64 24.02
CA GLY A 362 23.68 -34.14 25.41
C GLY A 362 22.97 -32.78 25.58
N ALA A 363 22.66 -32.08 24.49
CA ALA A 363 21.87 -30.85 24.45
C ALA A 363 20.41 -31.06 23.99
N GLU A 364 19.98 -32.29 23.65
CA GLU A 364 18.55 -32.65 23.55
C GLU A 364 17.90 -32.78 24.94
N SER A 365 18.19 -31.83 25.84
CA SER A 365 17.32 -31.54 26.96
C SER A 365 15.98 -31.06 26.39
N VAL A 366 15.02 -31.98 26.30
CA VAL A 366 13.61 -31.79 25.95
C VAL A 366 13.15 -30.38 26.31
N LEU A 367 12.44 -29.72 25.38
CA LEU A 367 11.83 -28.39 25.52
C LEU A 367 10.76 -28.35 26.63
N SER A 368 11.21 -28.52 27.86
CA SER A 368 10.50 -28.24 29.07
C SER A 368 10.29 -26.73 29.12
N LEU A 369 9.04 -26.33 28.90
CA LEU A 369 8.58 -24.97 29.12
C LEU A 369 8.63 -24.67 30.62
N SER A 370 9.85 -24.41 31.12
CA SER A 370 10.09 -23.87 32.45
C SER A 370 9.16 -22.68 32.68
N GLY A 371 8.55 -22.62 33.87
CA GLY A 371 7.66 -21.53 34.24
C GLY A 371 8.31 -20.16 34.06
N GLU A 372 9.64 -20.06 34.20
CA GLU A 372 10.39 -18.84 33.91
C GLU A 372 10.33 -18.42 32.44
N GLY A 373 10.40 -19.36 31.50
CA GLY A 373 10.31 -19.08 30.07
C GLY A 373 8.93 -18.55 29.69
N LEU A 374 7.88 -19.22 30.20
CA LEU A 374 6.50 -18.78 30.00
C LEU A 374 6.22 -17.41 30.65
N LEU A 375 6.78 -17.15 31.85
CA LEU A 375 6.71 -15.85 32.52
C LEU A 375 7.45 -14.75 31.76
N ARG A 376 8.64 -15.01 31.19
CA ARG A 376 9.39 -14.04 30.38
C ARG A 376 8.65 -13.69 29.09
N ILE A 377 8.10 -14.69 28.39
CA ILE A 377 7.29 -14.48 27.16
C ILE A 377 6.00 -13.73 27.50
N GLY A 378 5.23 -14.19 28.49
CA GLY A 378 3.98 -13.53 28.92
C GLY A 378 4.22 -12.10 29.43
N GLY A 379 5.30 -11.88 30.17
CA GLY A 379 5.73 -10.56 30.63
C GLY A 379 6.07 -9.62 29.48
N MET A 380 6.80 -10.09 28.45
CA MET A 380 7.16 -9.26 27.30
C MET A 380 5.93 -8.95 26.41
N VAL A 381 5.02 -9.91 26.22
CA VAL A 381 3.73 -9.68 25.52
C VAL A 381 2.89 -8.65 26.28
N LEU A 382 2.78 -8.75 27.61
CA LEU A 382 2.04 -7.80 28.44
C LEU A 382 2.68 -6.40 28.41
N LEU A 383 4.01 -6.32 28.47
CA LEU A 383 4.80 -5.09 28.44
C LEU A 383 4.68 -4.33 27.10
N VAL A 384 4.40 -5.02 25.99
CA VAL A 384 4.03 -4.37 24.72
C VAL A 384 2.54 -4.02 24.71
N LEU A 385 1.66 -4.99 24.99
CA LEU A 385 0.21 -4.86 24.79
C LEU A 385 -0.42 -3.77 25.68
N VAL A 386 -0.02 -3.69 26.96
CA VAL A 386 -0.57 -2.70 27.90
C VAL A 386 -0.32 -1.25 27.45
N PRO A 387 0.91 -0.79 27.19
CA PRO A 387 1.14 0.57 26.69
C PRO A 387 0.55 0.80 25.30
N THR A 388 0.53 -0.19 24.38
CA THR A 388 -0.14 -0.02 23.07
C THR A 388 -1.63 0.26 23.25
N VAL A 389 -2.33 -0.49 24.11
CA VAL A 389 -3.75 -0.25 24.41
C VAL A 389 -3.94 1.09 25.13
N LEU A 390 -3.10 1.42 26.13
CA LEU A 390 -3.20 2.64 26.92
C LEU A 390 -2.99 3.90 26.05
N VAL A 391 -2.00 3.89 25.17
CA VAL A 391 -1.76 4.96 24.17
C VAL A 391 -2.92 5.04 23.18
N SER A 392 -3.40 3.91 22.63
CA SER A 392 -4.52 3.90 21.67
C SER A 392 -5.82 4.46 22.28
N VAL A 393 -6.10 4.14 23.56
CA VAL A 393 -7.21 4.72 24.33
C VAL A 393 -7.00 6.22 24.59
N ALA A 394 -5.80 6.65 25.01
CA ALA A 394 -5.50 8.06 25.26
C ALA A 394 -5.61 8.92 23.97
N VAL A 395 -5.09 8.44 22.85
CA VAL A 395 -5.19 9.08 21.53
C VAL A 395 -6.65 9.15 21.07
N SER A 396 -7.43 8.07 21.22
CA SER A 396 -8.88 8.12 20.92
C SER A 396 -9.66 9.07 21.84
N ALA A 397 -9.28 9.18 23.12
CA ALA A 397 -9.90 10.11 24.05
C ALA A 397 -9.62 11.57 23.68
N ARG A 398 -8.38 11.90 23.27
CA ARG A 398 -7.97 13.26 22.88
C ARG A 398 -8.46 13.66 21.48
N LEU A 399 -8.39 12.79 20.48
CA LEU A 399 -8.74 13.14 19.10
C LEU A 399 -10.22 12.88 18.75
N VAL A 400 -10.77 11.72 19.12
CA VAL A 400 -12.09 11.28 18.61
C VAL A 400 -13.25 11.88 19.41
N ARG A 401 -13.06 12.24 20.69
CA ARG A 401 -14.13 12.88 21.49
C ARG A 401 -14.43 14.32 21.05
N PRO A 402 -13.45 15.24 20.90
CA PRO A 402 -13.76 16.63 20.57
C PRO A 402 -14.30 16.79 19.15
N VAL A 403 -13.76 16.04 18.18
CA VAL A 403 -14.26 16.05 16.78
C VAL A 403 -15.72 15.60 16.69
N ARG A 404 -16.13 14.62 17.50
CA ARG A 404 -17.54 14.24 17.64
C ARG A 404 -18.39 15.34 18.28
N ALA A 405 -17.94 15.92 19.40
CA ALA A 405 -18.66 17.01 20.07
C ALA A 405 -18.87 18.22 19.13
N LEU A 406 -17.86 18.56 18.32
CA LEU A 406 -17.95 19.57 17.26
C LEU A 406 -18.95 19.18 16.18
N THR A 407 -18.90 17.94 15.69
CA THR A 407 -19.84 17.41 14.67
C THR A 407 -21.28 17.46 15.18
N ASP A 408 -21.52 17.05 16.42
CA ASP A 408 -22.85 17.06 17.07
C ASP A 408 -23.32 18.49 17.37
N ALA A 409 -22.42 19.46 17.56
CA ALA A 409 -22.75 20.88 17.70
C ALA A 409 -23.14 21.52 16.37
N VAL A 410 -22.36 21.30 15.30
CA VAL A 410 -22.71 21.71 13.92
C VAL A 410 -24.07 21.13 13.52
N GLN A 411 -24.29 19.84 13.78
CA GLN A 411 -25.55 19.14 13.49
C GLN A 411 -26.75 19.55 14.36
N ARG A 412 -26.54 20.20 15.51
CA ARG A 412 -27.62 20.82 16.31
C ARG A 412 -27.97 22.20 15.77
N THR A 413 -26.95 22.99 15.46
CA THR A 413 -27.07 24.34 14.88
C THR A 413 -27.80 24.29 13.54
N HIS A 414 -27.39 23.42 12.60
CA HIS A 414 -28.08 23.20 11.31
C HIS A 414 -29.55 22.76 11.47
N ARG A 415 -29.91 22.09 12.57
CA ARG A 415 -31.30 21.66 12.84
C ARG A 415 -32.12 22.72 13.59
N GLY A 416 -31.63 23.97 13.66
CA GLY A 416 -32.34 25.09 14.29
C GLY A 416 -32.55 24.96 15.80
N ARG A 417 -31.75 24.12 16.48
CA ARG A 417 -31.89 23.86 17.93
C ARG A 417 -31.04 24.79 18.81
N GLY A 418 -30.84 26.02 18.33
CA GLY A 418 -29.98 27.02 18.96
C GLY A 418 -28.48 26.73 18.80
N PRO A 419 -27.63 27.68 19.21
CA PRO A 419 -26.18 27.56 19.15
C PRO A 419 -25.69 26.57 20.21
N ALA A 420 -24.82 25.65 19.79
CA ALA A 420 -24.27 24.62 20.65
C ALA A 420 -22.78 24.89 20.93
N ARG A 421 -22.44 25.43 22.10
CA ARG A 421 -21.04 25.63 22.49
C ARG A 421 -20.31 24.28 22.68
N VAL A 422 -19.04 24.24 22.29
CA VAL A 422 -18.14 23.08 22.40
C VAL A 422 -17.04 23.40 23.40
N ASP A 423 -16.80 22.49 24.34
CA ASP A 423 -15.86 22.70 25.44
C ASP A 423 -14.40 22.64 24.98
N VAL A 424 -13.62 23.69 25.24
CA VAL A 424 -12.26 23.89 24.68
C VAL A 424 -11.22 23.48 25.73
N SER A 425 -10.90 22.19 25.74
CA SER A 425 -10.02 21.55 26.73
C SER A 425 -8.60 21.24 26.22
N ASP A 426 -8.25 21.69 25.01
CA ASP A 426 -6.94 21.52 24.36
C ASP A 426 -6.56 22.81 23.60
N SER A 427 -5.27 23.11 23.47
CA SER A 427 -4.73 24.28 22.75
C SER A 427 -4.17 23.94 21.35
N GLY A 428 -4.19 22.66 20.96
CA GLY A 428 -3.87 22.20 19.62
C GLY A 428 -4.85 22.66 18.53
N GLU A 429 -4.69 22.13 17.32
CA GLU A 429 -5.46 22.49 16.13
C GLU A 429 -6.98 22.31 16.32
N ILE A 430 -7.38 21.22 16.96
CA ILE A 430 -8.78 20.91 17.27
C ILE A 430 -9.34 21.93 18.29
N GLY A 431 -8.50 22.41 19.22
CA GLY A 431 -8.84 23.50 20.13
C GLY A 431 -9.10 24.82 19.40
N ARG A 432 -8.20 25.19 18.47
CA ARG A 432 -8.39 26.38 17.61
C ARG A 432 -9.66 26.28 16.77
N LEU A 433 -9.97 25.11 16.23
CA LEU A 433 -11.21 24.84 15.47
C LEU A 433 -12.46 24.96 16.36
N ALA A 434 -12.43 24.44 17.59
CA ALA A 434 -13.53 24.58 18.55
C ALA A 434 -13.75 26.04 18.96
N THR A 435 -12.68 26.80 19.20
CA THR A 435 -12.76 28.25 19.47
C THR A 435 -13.36 29.03 18.31
N ALA A 436 -12.92 28.77 17.07
CA ALA A 436 -13.46 29.41 15.87
C ALA A 436 -14.94 29.07 15.66
N PHE A 437 -15.33 27.81 15.87
CA PHE A 437 -16.73 27.37 15.81
C PHE A 437 -17.60 28.01 16.91
N ASN A 438 -17.09 28.14 18.14
CA ASN A 438 -17.79 28.84 19.22
C ASN A 438 -17.99 30.33 18.88
N ALA A 439 -16.95 31.02 18.39
CA ALA A 439 -17.03 32.43 18.01
C ALA A 439 -18.02 32.68 16.86
N MET A 440 -18.05 31.80 15.85
CA MET A 440 -19.05 31.87 14.77
C MET A 440 -20.46 31.54 15.26
N SER A 441 -20.61 30.57 16.17
CA SER A 441 -21.92 30.25 16.79
C SER A 441 -22.47 31.43 17.59
N GLU A 442 -21.61 32.13 18.34
CA GLU A 442 -21.98 33.32 19.11
C GLU A 442 -22.27 34.53 18.20
N HIS A 443 -21.58 34.68 17.07
CA HIS A 443 -21.91 35.70 16.08
C HIS A 443 -23.28 35.46 15.44
N LEU A 444 -23.60 34.20 15.10
CA LEU A 444 -24.92 33.80 14.60
C LEU A 444 -26.02 33.99 15.67
N GLU A 445 -25.73 33.65 16.93
CA GLU A 445 -26.62 33.90 18.08
C GLU A 445 -27.02 35.39 18.14
N ARG A 446 -26.04 36.30 18.15
CA ARG A 446 -26.28 37.75 18.16
C ARG A 446 -27.04 38.25 16.93
N LEU A 447 -26.75 37.74 15.73
CA LEU A 447 -27.48 38.10 14.50
C LEU A 447 -28.94 37.63 14.53
N GLU A 448 -29.22 36.43 15.05
CA GLU A 448 -30.61 35.98 15.21
C GLU A 448 -31.35 36.78 16.29
N GLU A 449 -30.68 37.16 17.39
CA GLU A 449 -31.27 38.02 18.43
C GLU A 449 -31.59 39.42 17.90
N GLN A 450 -30.66 40.06 17.20
CA GLN A 450 -30.89 41.34 16.51
C GLN A 450 -32.07 41.26 15.54
N ARG A 451 -32.15 40.18 14.74
CA ARG A 451 -33.27 39.94 13.82
C ARG A 451 -34.60 39.73 14.56
N ARG A 452 -34.61 39.02 15.69
CA ARG A 452 -35.80 38.82 16.53
C ARG A 452 -36.27 40.11 17.18
N GLY A 453 -35.35 40.94 17.68
CA GLY A 453 -35.63 42.28 18.19
C GLY A 453 -36.27 43.15 17.11
N MET A 454 -35.59 43.31 15.96
CA MET A 454 -36.10 44.07 14.82
C MET A 454 -37.51 43.64 14.39
N ILE A 455 -37.80 42.33 14.30
CA ILE A 455 -39.15 41.83 13.96
C ILE A 455 -40.18 42.17 15.07
N SER A 456 -39.79 42.12 16.34
CA SER A 456 -40.63 42.51 17.48
C SER A 456 -40.97 44.00 17.43
N ASP A 457 -39.98 44.85 17.19
CA ASP A 457 -40.12 46.31 17.21
C ASP A 457 -40.95 46.81 16.01
N ILE A 458 -40.69 46.28 14.80
CA ILE A 458 -41.56 46.45 13.62
C ILE A 458 -43.02 46.06 13.96
N SER A 459 -43.20 44.91 14.61
CA SER A 459 -44.53 44.42 14.99
C SER A 459 -45.22 45.26 16.05
N HIS A 460 -44.49 46.10 16.80
CA HIS A 460 -45.04 47.02 17.78
C HIS A 460 -45.41 48.37 17.13
N GLU A 461 -44.47 48.98 16.39
CA GLU A 461 -44.66 50.30 15.78
C GLU A 461 -45.71 50.27 14.65
N LEU A 462 -45.89 49.16 13.92
CA LEU A 462 -46.99 49.01 12.97
C LEU A 462 -48.35 48.75 13.65
N ARG A 463 -48.37 48.05 14.80
CA ARG A 463 -49.61 47.63 15.46
C ARG A 463 -50.36 48.79 16.08
N THR A 464 -49.67 49.75 16.68
CA THR A 464 -50.29 50.88 17.38
C THR A 464 -51.13 51.79 16.44
N PRO A 465 -50.58 52.36 15.34
CA PRO A 465 -51.34 53.16 14.38
C PRO A 465 -52.44 52.35 13.69
N LEU A 466 -52.18 51.09 13.33
CA LEU A 466 -53.21 50.22 12.74
C LEU A 466 -54.37 49.95 13.72
N SER A 467 -54.10 49.80 15.03
CA SER A 467 -55.14 49.63 16.04
C SER A 467 -55.93 50.92 16.29
N ASN A 468 -55.27 52.07 16.23
CA ASN A 468 -55.90 53.38 16.35
C ASN A 468 -56.83 53.66 15.16
N LEU A 469 -56.32 53.48 13.93
CA LEU A 469 -57.10 53.54 12.68
C LEU A 469 -58.34 52.65 12.75
N ARG A 470 -58.16 51.36 13.09
CA ARG A 470 -59.25 50.40 13.14
C ARG A 470 -60.27 50.75 14.22
N GLY A 471 -59.83 51.11 15.42
CA GLY A 471 -60.71 51.45 16.54
C GLY A 471 -61.60 52.67 16.28
N TRP A 472 -61.09 53.71 15.60
CA TRP A 472 -61.92 54.85 15.19
C TRP A 472 -62.90 54.51 14.06
N LEU A 473 -62.51 53.65 13.11
CA LEU A 473 -63.39 53.21 12.03
C LEU A 473 -64.49 52.26 12.55
N GLU A 474 -64.15 51.36 13.48
CA GLU A 474 -65.11 50.50 14.19
C GLU A 474 -66.10 51.36 15.01
N ALA A 475 -65.62 52.30 15.82
CA ALA A 475 -66.48 53.20 16.59
C ALA A 475 -67.36 54.11 15.73
N ALA A 476 -66.90 54.48 14.52
CA ALA A 476 -67.71 55.22 13.55
C ALA A 476 -68.76 54.36 12.85
N GLN A 477 -68.42 53.11 12.51
CA GLN A 477 -69.37 52.15 11.94
C GLN A 477 -70.50 51.80 12.92
N ASP A 478 -70.19 51.67 14.21
CA ASP A 478 -71.16 51.41 15.27
C ASP A 478 -71.97 52.67 15.69
N GLY A 479 -71.69 53.83 15.10
CA GLY A 479 -72.37 55.10 15.43
C GLY A 479 -72.00 55.68 16.80
N VAL A 480 -70.93 55.19 17.43
CA VAL A 480 -70.41 55.64 18.73
C VAL A 480 -69.54 56.90 18.59
N ALA A 481 -68.97 57.14 17.41
CA ALA A 481 -68.19 58.32 17.07
C ALA A 481 -68.59 58.90 15.69
N GLU A 482 -68.55 60.22 15.54
CA GLU A 482 -68.78 60.88 14.25
C GLU A 482 -67.46 61.11 13.51
N LEU A 483 -67.41 60.87 12.19
CA LEU A 483 -66.25 61.16 11.34
C LEU A 483 -66.31 62.58 10.77
N ASP A 484 -65.99 63.56 11.60
CA ASP A 484 -65.82 64.95 11.16
C ASP A 484 -64.52 65.16 10.33
N PRO A 485 -64.36 66.32 9.65
CA PRO A 485 -63.17 66.62 8.85
C PRO A 485 -61.86 66.71 9.64
N GLU A 486 -61.86 66.77 10.98
CA GLU A 486 -60.66 66.74 11.82
C GLU A 486 -60.22 65.32 12.16
N ARG A 487 -61.17 64.47 12.55
CA ARG A 487 -60.96 63.03 12.73
C ARG A 487 -60.52 62.38 11.42
N VAL A 488 -61.11 62.74 10.29
CA VAL A 488 -60.65 62.28 8.96
C VAL A 488 -59.22 62.75 8.64
N ARG A 489 -58.84 64.00 9.00
CA ARG A 489 -57.44 64.48 8.87
C ARG A 489 -56.48 63.69 9.77
N MET A 490 -56.89 63.38 11.00
CA MET A 490 -56.09 62.57 11.95
C MET A 490 -55.85 61.16 11.41
N LEU A 491 -56.90 60.46 10.97
CA LEU A 491 -56.78 59.11 10.41
C LEU A 491 -55.96 59.10 9.11
N LEU A 492 -56.09 60.12 8.25
CA LEU A 492 -55.26 60.26 7.07
C LEU A 492 -53.78 60.54 7.41
N GLY A 493 -53.50 61.22 8.52
CA GLY A 493 -52.15 61.38 9.06
C GLY A 493 -51.57 60.05 9.54
N GLU A 494 -52.33 59.29 10.32
CA GLU A 494 -51.93 57.97 10.84
C GLU A 494 -51.67 56.96 9.70
N ALA A 495 -52.48 57.01 8.63
CA ALA A 495 -52.29 56.18 7.44
C ALA A 495 -51.04 56.56 6.63
N ARG A 496 -50.68 57.86 6.56
CA ARG A 496 -49.43 58.33 5.93
C ARG A 496 -48.20 57.93 6.75
N LEU A 497 -48.26 58.07 8.07
CA LEU A 497 -47.20 57.59 8.97
C LEU A 497 -46.96 56.09 8.82
N LEU A 498 -48.03 55.29 8.62
CA LEU A 498 -47.89 53.86 8.33
C LEU A 498 -47.21 53.60 6.97
N GLN A 499 -47.47 54.42 5.95
CA GLN A 499 -46.80 54.34 4.65
C GLN A 499 -45.31 54.72 4.76
N GLU A 500 -45.00 55.84 5.42
CA GLU A 500 -43.64 56.29 5.72
C GLU A 500 -42.84 55.20 6.43
N VAL A 501 -43.39 54.55 7.46
CA VAL A 501 -42.75 53.41 8.15
C VAL A 501 -42.52 52.21 7.23
N ILE A 502 -43.43 51.91 6.30
CA ILE A 502 -43.28 50.79 5.36
C ILE A 502 -42.22 51.09 4.29
N ASP A 503 -42.15 52.33 3.80
CA ASP A 503 -41.12 52.79 2.88
C ASP A 503 -39.72 52.84 3.55
N ASP A 504 -39.62 53.38 4.77
CA ASP A 504 -38.43 53.34 5.64
C ASP A 504 -37.91 51.90 5.77
N LEU A 505 -38.79 50.95 6.10
CA LEU A 505 -38.43 49.54 6.30
C LEU A 505 -37.99 48.84 5.01
N ARG A 506 -38.56 49.20 3.85
CA ARG A 506 -38.11 48.67 2.55
C ARG A 506 -36.71 49.19 2.22
N ASP A 507 -36.48 50.49 2.35
CA ASP A 507 -35.17 51.08 2.05
C ASP A 507 -34.09 50.51 2.98
N LEU A 508 -34.40 50.31 4.27
CA LEU A 508 -33.53 49.67 5.25
C LEU A 508 -33.21 48.21 4.89
N ALA A 509 -34.20 47.43 4.47
CA ALA A 509 -34.00 46.03 4.06
C ALA A 509 -33.18 45.91 2.76
N LEU A 510 -33.34 46.85 1.83
CA LEU A 510 -32.51 46.92 0.62
C LEU A 510 -31.06 47.34 0.93
N ALA A 511 -30.86 48.20 1.93
CA ALA A 511 -29.53 48.56 2.42
C ALA A 511 -28.83 47.37 3.11
N ASP A 512 -29.52 46.66 4.01
CA ASP A 512 -29.02 45.44 4.67
C ASP A 512 -28.62 44.34 3.67
N ALA A 513 -29.41 44.16 2.61
CA ALA A 513 -29.13 43.18 1.56
C ALA A 513 -27.97 43.60 0.63
N GLY A 514 -27.51 44.86 0.69
CA GLY A 514 -26.59 45.44 -0.29
C GLY A 514 -27.21 45.64 -1.68
N GLU A 515 -28.53 45.56 -1.79
CA GLU A 515 -29.28 45.67 -3.06
C GLU A 515 -29.67 47.12 -3.39
N LEU A 516 -29.56 48.05 -2.43
CA LEU A 516 -29.87 49.47 -2.62
C LEU A 516 -28.83 50.17 -3.53
N ARG A 517 -29.11 50.17 -4.84
CA ARG A 517 -28.28 50.83 -5.86
C ARG A 517 -28.53 52.34 -5.89
N LEU A 518 -27.47 53.14 -5.83
CA LEU A 518 -27.50 54.60 -5.97
C LEU A 518 -27.48 55.02 -7.45
N SER A 519 -28.32 55.98 -7.81
CA SER A 519 -28.32 56.65 -9.12
C SER A 519 -27.42 57.91 -9.09
N LEU A 520 -26.10 57.72 -9.19
CA LEU A 520 -25.10 58.78 -8.99
C LEU A 520 -25.06 59.83 -10.13
N GLU A 521 -25.72 60.96 -9.91
CA GLU A 521 -25.64 62.18 -10.74
C GLU A 521 -24.75 63.26 -10.09
N LEU A 522 -24.56 64.41 -10.75
CA LEU A 522 -23.89 65.57 -10.15
C LEU A 522 -24.95 66.44 -9.46
N VAL A 523 -24.75 66.74 -8.17
CA VAL A 523 -25.74 67.38 -7.31
C VAL A 523 -25.14 68.61 -6.63
N SER A 524 -25.71 69.79 -6.85
CA SER A 524 -25.51 70.95 -5.97
C SER A 524 -26.20 70.66 -4.63
N VAL A 525 -25.42 70.72 -3.55
CA VAL A 525 -25.94 70.49 -2.19
C VAL A 525 -26.63 71.73 -1.65
N ASP A 526 -26.20 72.91 -2.08
CA ASP A 526 -26.82 74.20 -1.78
C ASP A 526 -28.26 74.28 -2.32
N GLU A 527 -28.51 73.98 -3.60
CA GLU A 527 -29.86 73.86 -4.15
C GLU A 527 -30.70 72.79 -3.41
N LEU A 528 -30.08 71.66 -3.06
CA LEU A 528 -30.76 70.54 -2.38
C LEU A 528 -31.16 70.91 -0.94
N VAL A 529 -30.33 71.64 -0.21
CA VAL A 529 -30.62 72.14 1.13
C VAL A 529 -31.67 73.24 1.09
N GLU A 530 -31.59 74.18 0.14
CA GLU A 530 -32.65 75.18 -0.07
C GLU A 530 -33.99 74.52 -0.42
N GLN A 531 -33.99 73.47 -1.25
CA GLN A 531 -35.17 72.65 -1.54
C GLN A 531 -35.72 71.97 -0.28
N ALA A 532 -34.86 71.37 0.55
CA ALA A 532 -35.23 70.65 1.76
C ALA A 532 -35.81 71.56 2.87
N VAL A 533 -35.26 72.77 2.99
CA VAL A 533 -35.70 73.85 3.89
C VAL A 533 -37.00 74.49 3.39
N SER A 534 -37.08 74.84 2.11
CA SER A 534 -38.29 75.46 1.52
C SER A 534 -39.53 74.57 1.65
N GLY A 535 -39.37 73.25 1.48
CA GLY A 535 -40.44 72.28 1.70
C GLY A 535 -40.95 72.16 3.14
N ARG A 536 -40.24 72.74 4.12
CA ARG A 536 -40.56 72.68 5.56
C ARG A 536 -40.82 74.05 6.20
N ALA A 537 -40.50 75.15 5.52
CA ALA A 537 -40.62 76.52 6.05
C ALA A 537 -42.02 76.86 6.57
N LEU A 538 -43.10 76.42 5.90
CA LEU A 538 -44.48 76.63 6.36
C LEU A 538 -44.73 75.93 7.71
N ARG A 539 -44.33 74.67 7.83
CA ARG A 539 -44.50 73.87 9.07
C ARG A 539 -43.67 74.43 10.21
N ALA A 540 -42.47 74.93 9.94
CA ALA A 540 -41.63 75.63 10.92
C ALA A 540 -42.33 76.90 11.42
N GLY A 541 -42.84 77.74 10.50
CA GLY A 541 -43.58 78.97 10.85
C GLY A 541 -44.87 78.72 11.63
N GLU A 542 -45.68 77.73 11.23
CA GLU A 542 -46.87 77.29 11.99
C GLU A 542 -46.51 76.78 13.39
N SER A 543 -45.31 76.22 13.55
CA SER A 543 -44.78 75.74 14.83
C SER A 543 -44.07 76.83 15.66
N GLY A 544 -43.95 78.06 15.16
CA GLY A 544 -43.23 79.15 15.84
C GLY A 544 -41.70 79.01 15.87
N LEU A 545 -41.13 78.33 14.87
CA LEU A 545 -39.68 78.07 14.75
C LEU A 545 -39.05 78.88 13.62
N GLU A 546 -37.84 79.40 13.84
CA GLU A 546 -37.02 80.02 12.80
C GLU A 546 -36.22 78.92 12.07
N LEU A 547 -36.43 78.76 10.76
CA LEU A 547 -35.70 77.80 9.93
C LEU A 547 -34.84 78.56 8.90
N VAL A 548 -33.53 78.34 8.94
CA VAL A 548 -32.54 79.08 8.13
C VAL A 548 -31.66 78.13 7.33
N ALA A 549 -31.40 78.47 6.07
CA ALA A 549 -30.33 77.89 5.26
C ALA A 549 -29.14 78.88 5.22
N ASP A 550 -27.93 78.35 5.41
CA ASP A 550 -26.65 79.08 5.42
C ASP A 550 -25.66 78.28 4.56
N THR A 551 -25.83 78.39 3.24
CA THR A 551 -25.27 77.51 2.22
C THR A 551 -24.15 78.19 1.42
N ALA A 552 -23.09 77.44 1.14
CA ALA A 552 -22.04 77.81 0.19
C ALA A 552 -22.05 76.81 -0.99
N PRO A 553 -21.81 77.26 -2.23
CA PRO A 553 -21.85 76.38 -3.41
C PRO A 553 -20.91 75.17 -3.30
N VAL A 554 -21.48 73.96 -3.37
CA VAL A 554 -20.71 72.72 -3.40
C VAL A 554 -21.44 71.64 -4.19
N GLU A 555 -20.75 71.08 -5.19
CA GLU A 555 -21.24 69.97 -6.02
C GLU A 555 -20.57 68.65 -5.63
N LEU A 556 -21.34 67.56 -5.60
CA LEU A 556 -20.80 66.20 -5.42
C LEU A 556 -21.54 65.14 -6.24
N ARG A 557 -20.92 63.97 -6.41
CA ARG A 557 -21.52 62.84 -7.13
C ARG A 557 -22.37 61.96 -6.19
N ALA A 558 -23.69 62.15 -6.19
CA ALA A 558 -24.63 61.42 -5.32
C ALA A 558 -25.94 61.06 -6.02
N ASP A 559 -26.72 60.19 -5.37
CA ASP A 559 -28.13 60.04 -5.68
C ASP A 559 -28.91 61.20 -5.02
N ARG A 560 -29.38 62.14 -5.83
CA ARG A 560 -30.13 63.33 -5.37
C ARG A 560 -31.34 62.97 -4.51
N THR A 561 -32.04 61.87 -4.83
CA THR A 561 -33.25 61.46 -4.10
C THR A 561 -32.88 60.97 -2.71
N ARG A 562 -31.84 60.14 -2.60
CA ARG A 562 -31.35 59.61 -1.32
C ARG A 562 -30.66 60.68 -0.47
N LEU A 563 -29.96 61.64 -1.08
CA LEU A 563 -29.38 62.77 -0.35
C LEU A 563 -30.47 63.72 0.20
N LEU A 564 -31.52 63.98 -0.58
CA LEU A 564 -32.69 64.76 -0.12
C LEU A 564 -33.46 64.04 1.00
N GLN A 565 -33.57 62.72 0.95
CA GLN A 565 -34.13 61.88 2.02
C GLN A 565 -33.29 62.00 3.31
N ALA A 566 -31.96 61.92 3.22
CA ALA A 566 -31.08 62.04 4.39
C ALA A 566 -31.17 63.43 5.05
N VAL A 567 -31.06 64.51 4.27
CA VAL A 567 -31.21 65.89 4.79
C VAL A 567 -32.63 66.12 5.34
N GLY A 568 -33.65 65.57 4.68
CA GLY A 568 -35.04 65.61 5.14
C GLY A 568 -35.23 64.95 6.51
N ASN A 569 -34.67 63.75 6.72
CA ASN A 569 -34.76 63.02 7.98
C ASN A 569 -34.10 63.77 9.15
N LEU A 570 -32.95 64.43 8.91
CA LEU A 570 -32.30 65.29 9.91
C LEU A 570 -33.15 66.53 10.22
N LEU A 571 -33.70 67.20 9.20
CA LEU A 571 -34.59 68.36 9.38
C LEU A 571 -35.87 68.02 10.14
N ASP A 572 -36.50 66.88 9.83
CA ASP A 572 -37.69 66.44 10.57
C ASP A 572 -37.36 66.00 12.00
N ASN A 573 -36.12 65.58 12.29
CA ASN A 573 -35.66 65.37 13.66
C ASN A 573 -35.58 66.70 14.41
N ALA A 574 -34.86 67.69 13.87
CA ALA A 574 -34.74 69.03 14.44
C ALA A 574 -36.12 69.68 14.69
N LEU A 575 -37.04 69.60 13.73
CA LEU A 575 -38.42 70.13 13.84
C LEU A 575 -39.29 69.41 14.89
N ARG A 576 -38.97 68.17 15.26
CA ARG A 576 -39.69 67.44 16.33
C ARG A 576 -39.15 67.73 17.73
N HIS A 577 -37.87 68.10 17.84
CA HIS A 577 -37.16 68.27 19.11
C HIS A 577 -36.89 69.73 19.50
N THR A 578 -37.15 70.68 18.60
CA THR A 578 -37.14 72.13 18.90
C THR A 578 -38.51 72.61 19.38
N ALA A 579 -38.54 73.23 20.56
CA ALA A 579 -39.74 73.90 21.09
C ALA A 579 -39.76 75.40 20.70
N ALA A 580 -40.95 75.99 20.66
CA ALA A 580 -41.10 77.42 20.34
C ALA A 580 -40.93 78.31 21.59
N PRO A 581 -40.24 79.47 21.49
CA PRO A 581 -39.46 79.93 20.34
C PRO A 581 -38.12 79.17 20.26
N GLY A 582 -37.71 78.81 19.04
CA GLY A 582 -36.45 78.10 18.81
C GLY A 582 -36.01 78.20 17.35
N LYS A 583 -34.76 77.83 17.07
CA LYS A 583 -34.13 77.98 15.77
C LYS A 583 -33.54 76.66 15.27
N ILE A 584 -33.61 76.47 13.95
CA ILE A 584 -32.96 75.40 13.22
C ILE A 584 -32.14 76.03 12.09
N THR A 585 -30.85 75.71 12.01
CA THR A 585 -29.94 76.21 10.97
C THR A 585 -29.36 75.03 10.19
N VAL A 586 -29.56 75.01 8.87
CA VAL A 586 -28.90 74.06 7.98
C VAL A 586 -27.74 74.74 7.28
N ARG A 587 -26.53 74.21 7.44
CA ARG A 587 -25.34 74.67 6.70
C ARG A 587 -24.94 73.64 5.66
N ALA A 588 -24.48 74.12 4.50
CA ALA A 588 -23.78 73.29 3.51
C ALA A 588 -22.49 73.99 3.11
N ARG A 589 -21.37 73.28 3.16
CA ARG A 589 -20.05 73.79 2.75
C ARG A 589 -19.15 72.68 2.23
N ARG A 590 -18.06 73.06 1.59
CA ARG A 590 -16.94 72.17 1.27
C ARG A 590 -15.89 72.22 2.39
N GLU A 591 -15.45 71.07 2.88
CA GLU A 591 -14.25 70.91 3.71
C GLU A 591 -13.28 69.97 2.96
N ASP A 592 -12.13 70.46 2.53
CA ASP A 592 -11.14 69.74 1.70
C ASP A 592 -11.73 69.02 0.48
N ASP A 593 -11.84 67.68 0.48
CA ASP A 593 -12.44 66.86 -0.59
C ASP A 593 -13.80 66.22 -0.19
N GLU A 594 -14.43 66.76 0.86
CA GLU A 594 -15.77 66.41 1.31
C GLU A 594 -16.75 67.60 1.21
N ALA A 595 -18.03 67.29 0.99
CA ALA A 595 -19.13 68.19 1.32
C ALA A 595 -19.63 67.88 2.73
N VAL A 596 -19.90 68.93 3.49
CA VAL A 596 -20.31 68.87 4.88
C VAL A 596 -21.64 69.59 5.02
N VAL A 597 -22.66 68.83 5.42
CA VAL A 597 -24.01 69.34 5.71
C VAL A 597 -24.26 69.22 7.21
N GLU A 598 -24.55 70.34 7.86
CA GLU A 598 -24.88 70.40 9.29
C GLU A 598 -26.33 70.79 9.47
N VAL A 599 -27.05 70.08 10.33
CA VAL A 599 -28.36 70.48 10.84
C VAL A 599 -28.20 70.75 12.33
N GLU A 600 -28.23 72.03 12.71
CA GLU A 600 -28.17 72.53 14.08
C GLU A 600 -29.57 72.89 14.55
N ASP A 601 -29.97 72.42 15.73
CA ASP A 601 -31.20 72.78 16.43
C ASP A 601 -30.92 73.35 17.83
N THR A 602 -31.75 74.31 18.26
CA THR A 602 -31.77 74.81 19.65
C THR A 602 -32.82 74.06 20.49
N GLY A 603 -32.90 72.74 20.32
CA GLY A 603 -33.95 71.89 20.88
C GLY A 603 -33.64 71.34 22.27
N SER A 604 -34.28 70.21 22.61
CA SER A 604 -34.09 69.56 23.91
C SER A 604 -32.66 69.06 24.17
N GLY A 605 -31.84 68.95 23.13
CA GLY A 605 -30.60 68.17 23.16
C GLY A 605 -30.85 66.69 23.44
N ILE A 606 -29.74 65.96 23.63
CA ILE A 606 -29.65 64.52 23.86
C ILE A 606 -28.68 64.29 25.03
N ALA A 607 -28.92 63.27 25.86
CA ALA A 607 -28.03 62.93 26.97
C ALA A 607 -26.75 62.23 26.48
N GLU A 608 -25.64 62.35 27.22
CA GLU A 608 -24.35 61.76 26.83
C GLU A 608 -24.42 60.23 26.71
N ASP A 609 -25.13 59.56 27.63
CA ASP A 609 -25.40 58.11 27.60
C ASP A 609 -26.22 57.66 26.36
N ASP A 610 -27.02 58.57 25.78
CA ASP A 610 -27.89 58.31 24.64
C ASP A 610 -27.19 58.52 23.28
N LEU A 611 -26.16 59.38 23.23
CA LEU A 611 -25.43 59.75 22.01
C LEU A 611 -24.90 58.56 21.17
N PRO A 612 -24.34 57.47 21.76
CA PRO A 612 -23.88 56.31 20.99
C PRO A 612 -24.99 55.59 20.22
N HIS A 613 -26.26 55.78 20.64
CA HIS A 613 -27.40 54.98 20.20
C HIS A 613 -28.40 55.73 19.31
N VAL A 614 -28.22 57.03 19.07
CA VAL A 614 -29.19 57.85 18.31
C VAL A 614 -29.41 57.38 16.86
N PHE A 615 -28.44 56.65 16.30
CA PHE A 615 -28.50 56.07 14.96
C PHE A 615 -28.96 54.60 14.95
N ASP A 616 -29.29 54.02 16.10
CA ASP A 616 -29.75 52.63 16.18
C ASP A 616 -31.25 52.50 15.86
N ARG A 617 -31.62 51.35 15.30
CA ARG A 617 -32.95 51.13 14.71
C ARG A 617 -34.02 51.10 15.81
N PHE A 618 -35.10 51.84 15.60
CA PHE A 618 -36.19 52.08 16.57
C PHE A 618 -35.75 52.74 17.89
N TRP A 619 -34.53 53.28 17.95
CA TRP A 619 -34.03 53.90 19.17
C TRP A 619 -34.75 55.24 19.44
N ARG A 620 -35.13 55.45 20.70
CA ARG A 620 -35.86 56.63 21.21
C ARG A 620 -35.55 56.80 22.70
N ALA A 621 -35.10 57.99 23.12
CA ALA A 621 -34.79 58.29 24.52
C ALA A 621 -35.99 58.06 25.47
N GLU A 622 -37.16 58.65 25.19
CA GLU A 622 -38.35 58.50 26.04
C GLU A 622 -39.35 57.45 25.53
N LYS A 623 -39.19 56.19 25.98
CA LYS A 623 -40.07 55.07 25.60
C LYS A 623 -41.53 55.14 26.09
N SER A 624 -41.90 56.09 26.97
CA SER A 624 -43.18 56.07 27.71
C SER A 624 -44.16 57.22 27.40
N ARG A 625 -43.67 58.41 27.00
CA ARG A 625 -44.49 59.63 26.84
C ARG A 625 -44.67 60.12 25.39
N SER A 626 -43.80 59.70 24.46
CA SER A 626 -43.75 60.22 23.08
C SER A 626 -44.78 59.65 22.09
N ARG A 627 -45.78 58.88 22.55
CA ARG A 627 -46.84 58.30 21.68
C ARG A 627 -47.74 59.33 20.99
N ARG A 628 -47.56 60.63 21.25
CA ARG A 628 -48.33 61.74 20.65
C ARG A 628 -47.50 62.67 19.76
N THR A 629 -46.21 62.40 19.55
CA THR A 629 -45.27 63.30 18.84
C THR A 629 -44.60 62.71 17.58
N GLY A 630 -44.95 61.49 17.17
CA GLY A 630 -44.79 61.00 15.79
C GLY A 630 -43.35 60.85 15.24
N GLY A 631 -42.78 59.66 15.36
CA GLY A 631 -41.52 59.30 14.70
C GLY A 631 -41.23 57.80 14.79
N SER A 632 -40.72 57.22 13.70
CA SER A 632 -40.48 55.77 13.53
C SER A 632 -39.27 55.23 14.30
N GLY A 633 -38.34 56.10 14.70
CA GLY A 633 -37.01 55.69 15.17
C GLY A 633 -36.14 55.06 14.06
N LEU A 634 -36.54 55.18 12.79
CA LEU A 634 -35.77 54.69 11.63
C LEU A 634 -35.01 55.79 10.91
N GLY A 635 -35.52 57.03 10.92
CA GLY A 635 -34.99 58.13 10.11
C GLY A 635 -33.49 58.39 10.28
N LEU A 636 -32.96 58.36 11.52
CA LEU A 636 -31.53 58.56 11.78
C LEU A 636 -30.67 57.33 11.39
N ALA A 637 -31.19 56.12 11.58
CA ALA A 637 -30.53 54.91 11.07
C ALA A 637 -30.42 54.94 9.54
N ILE A 638 -31.47 55.39 8.85
CA ILE A 638 -31.48 55.59 7.40
C ILE A 638 -30.47 56.66 6.96
N VAL A 639 -30.30 57.75 7.72
CA VAL A 639 -29.23 58.73 7.43
C VAL A 639 -27.84 58.09 7.50
N ARG A 640 -27.57 57.29 8.55
CA ARG A 640 -26.29 56.56 8.70
C ARG A 640 -26.04 55.60 7.54
N ASP A 641 -27.04 54.79 7.20
CA ASP A 641 -26.91 53.75 6.18
C ASP A 641 -26.81 54.38 4.76
N LEU A 642 -27.53 55.47 4.47
CA LEU A 642 -27.41 56.24 3.22
C LEU A 642 -26.08 57.00 3.10
N ALA A 643 -25.54 57.55 4.19
CA ALA A 643 -24.23 58.20 4.21
C ALA A 643 -23.11 57.20 3.87
N GLY A 644 -23.15 56.01 4.47
CA GLY A 644 -22.20 54.93 4.21
C GLY A 644 -22.26 54.40 2.77
N LEU A 645 -23.45 54.34 2.16
CA LEU A 645 -23.60 53.98 0.74
C LEU A 645 -22.99 55.01 -0.22
N HIS A 646 -23.00 56.30 0.15
CA HIS A 646 -22.31 57.38 -0.57
C HIS A 646 -20.80 57.45 -0.26
N GLY A 647 -20.28 56.55 0.59
CA GLY A 647 -18.86 56.48 0.94
C GLY A 647 -18.42 57.50 1.99
N GLY A 648 -19.36 58.16 2.66
CA GLY A 648 -19.11 59.10 3.75
C GLY A 648 -19.66 58.61 5.09
N GLY A 649 -20.06 59.53 5.97
CA GLY A 649 -20.56 59.21 7.30
C GLY A 649 -21.38 60.32 7.95
N VAL A 650 -22.00 60.01 9.09
CA VAL A 650 -22.76 60.96 9.90
C VAL A 650 -22.27 60.93 11.35
N SER A 651 -22.18 62.11 11.97
CA SER A 651 -21.85 62.29 13.39
C SER A 651 -22.89 63.16 14.09
N VAL A 652 -22.94 63.09 15.41
CA VAL A 652 -23.80 63.93 16.26
C VAL A 652 -22.94 64.61 17.35
N SER A 653 -23.30 65.84 17.70
CA SER A 653 -22.86 66.54 18.89
C SER A 653 -24.09 67.14 19.56
N SER A 654 -24.22 67.03 20.88
CA SER A 654 -25.39 67.57 21.60
C SER A 654 -25.04 67.92 23.04
N VAL A 655 -25.75 68.90 23.58
CA VAL A 655 -25.75 69.19 25.01
C VAL A 655 -27.21 69.28 25.46
N LEU A 656 -27.55 68.47 26.48
CA LEU A 656 -28.91 68.34 27.00
C LEU A 656 -29.43 69.69 27.51
N GLY A 657 -30.50 70.19 26.88
CA GLY A 657 -31.12 71.48 27.16
C GLY A 657 -30.55 72.68 26.39
N GLU A 658 -29.52 72.50 25.55
CA GLU A 658 -28.96 73.57 24.70
C GLU A 658 -29.24 73.35 23.21
N GLY A 659 -29.11 72.11 22.72
CA GLY A 659 -29.38 71.79 21.31
C GLY A 659 -28.65 70.55 20.77
N THR A 660 -28.80 70.33 19.46
CA THR A 660 -28.16 69.22 18.73
C THR A 660 -27.59 69.68 17.40
N VAL A 661 -26.41 69.18 17.04
CA VAL A 661 -25.82 69.32 15.70
C VAL A 661 -25.62 67.92 15.11
N PHE A 662 -26.31 67.62 14.02
CA PHE A 662 -26.02 66.46 13.18
C PHE A 662 -25.16 66.90 12.01
N THR A 663 -24.05 66.20 11.76
CA THR A 663 -23.12 66.52 10.66
C THR A 663 -22.99 65.33 9.72
N LEU A 664 -23.39 65.52 8.47
CA LEU A 664 -23.26 64.59 7.36
C LEU A 664 -22.03 64.98 6.52
N ARG A 665 -21.07 64.08 6.36
CA ARG A 665 -19.86 64.26 5.54
C ARG A 665 -19.86 63.28 4.38
N LEU A 666 -19.63 63.76 3.16
CA LEU A 666 -19.72 62.98 1.92
C LEU A 666 -18.57 63.33 0.96
N PRO A 667 -17.86 62.35 0.36
CA PRO A 667 -16.78 62.62 -0.58
C PRO A 667 -17.32 63.27 -1.88
N LEU A 668 -16.66 64.33 -2.35
CA LEU A 668 -17.11 65.08 -3.55
C LEU A 668 -17.16 64.21 -4.82
N ALA A 669 -16.23 63.25 -4.93
CA ALA A 669 -16.16 62.30 -6.03
C ALA A 669 -17.26 61.22 -6.00
N GLY A 670 -18.05 61.14 -4.93
CA GLY A 670 -18.97 60.04 -4.64
C GLY A 670 -18.26 58.79 -4.08
N PRO A 671 -18.99 57.68 -3.86
CA PRO A 671 -18.43 56.47 -3.28
C PRO A 671 -17.33 55.85 -4.17
N PRO A 672 -16.24 55.32 -3.59
CA PRO A 672 -15.18 54.67 -4.35
C PRO A 672 -15.73 53.45 -5.09
N ASN A 673 -15.50 53.42 -6.41
CA ASN A 673 -16.09 52.43 -7.31
C ASN A 673 -15.63 51.00 -6.97
N ARG A 674 -16.48 50.21 -6.32
CA ARG A 674 -16.24 48.81 -5.89
C ARG A 674 -16.18 47.80 -7.07
N GLY A 675 -15.78 48.25 -8.26
CA GLY A 675 -15.76 47.50 -9.52
C GLY A 675 -14.39 47.35 -10.18
N THR A 676 -13.32 47.88 -9.57
CA THR A 676 -11.93 47.72 -10.07
C THR A 676 -11.00 47.38 -8.91
N PRO A 677 -10.19 46.30 -8.97
CA PRO A 677 -9.20 46.04 -7.94
C PRO A 677 -8.14 47.14 -7.95
N ALA A 678 -7.94 47.79 -6.81
CA ALA A 678 -6.95 48.85 -6.67
C ALA A 678 -5.53 48.26 -6.82
N ALA A 679 -4.78 48.72 -7.82
CA ALA A 679 -3.35 48.46 -7.90
C ALA A 679 -2.62 49.11 -6.71
N GLU A 680 -1.53 48.49 -6.27
CA GLU A 680 -0.89 48.78 -4.98
C GLU A 680 -0.32 50.21 -4.88
N ALA A 681 -1.02 51.10 -4.16
CA ALA A 681 -0.53 52.41 -3.77
C ALA A 681 0.28 52.32 -2.46
N GLY A 682 1.57 51.98 -2.57
CA GLY A 682 2.42 51.72 -1.42
C GLY A 682 3.02 52.96 -0.72
N ALA A 683 3.13 52.83 0.60
CA ALA A 683 4.03 53.55 1.53
C ALA A 683 3.72 55.00 1.95
N ARG A 684 4.16 55.30 3.21
CA ARG A 684 4.10 56.54 4.02
C ARG A 684 2.82 56.69 4.87
N SER A 685 2.89 57.12 6.13
CA SER A 685 4.05 57.28 7.05
C SER A 685 3.56 57.48 8.49
N ALA A 686 4.21 56.89 9.49
CA ALA A 686 3.85 57.07 10.90
C ALA A 686 4.60 58.27 11.56
N PRO A 687 3.91 59.11 12.35
CA PRO A 687 4.51 60.08 13.27
C PRO A 687 4.90 59.43 14.63
N PRO A 688 5.66 60.12 15.50
CA PRO A 688 6.32 59.54 16.68
C PRO A 688 5.47 59.47 17.96
#